data_AF-B8AV15-F1
#
_entry.id   AF-B8AV15-F1
#
_cell.length_a   1.000
_cell.length_b   1.000
_cell.length_c   1.000
_cell.angle_alpha   90.00
_cell.angle_beta   90.00
_cell.angle_gamma   90.00
#
_symmetry.space_group_name_H-M   'P 1'
#
loop_
_entity.id
_entity.type
_entity.pdbx_description
1 polymer ?
#
loop_
_entity_poly.entity_id
_entity_poly.type
_entity_poly.pdbx_seq_one_letter_code
_entity_poly.pdbx_strand_id
1 'polypeptide(L)'
;MGVETISGIEIFARTQRSHPLDPLSAAEIAVAVTTVKAAASTPEVRDGMRFVEVALLEPEKNVVALADAYFFRPFQPSLLPGNRNAPIIATKLPPRRAKLVVYNRQTNETSIWIVEFSEVHADSDTRGGHHRGGKLVSSEVVPDVQPAMDAMEFVECEATVKSHPPFIEAMRKRGIDDMDLVTVDPWCAGYYSDADAPSRRIAKPLVFCRTESDNPIENGYARPVEGIHIIVDMQKNTVIEFEDRKLVPLPPSDHLRNYTSGETRGGVDRTDVRPLVINQPQGPSFHVNGYLVEWQKWNFRIGFTPKEGLVLHSVAYVDGNRGRRPIAHRLSFVEMVVPYGDPNEPHYRKNAFDAGEDGLGKNANSLKKGCDCLGVIKYFDAHFTNFTGGVETIENAVCLHEEDHGILWKHRDWRTGLAEVRRSRRLTVSFICTIANYEYGFYWHFYQDGKIEAEVKLTGILSVGALMPGEQRKYGTTIAPSLYAPVHQHFFVTRMDMAVDCKPNEAYNQVVEVNVNAECAGPNNMHNNAFYAEEKLLKSELQAMRDCHPSSARHWIVRNTRTVNRTGQPTGYKLIPGSNCLPLALPEAKFLRRAGFLKHNLWVTSYKNDEMYPGGEFPNQNPRINEGLATWVKQDRSLEETNIVLWYVFGVTHVPRLEDWPVMPVEHIGFMLKIVFLSYIAPDNITTLNNGTHIVLVILQPDGFFDCSPAIDVPLGSEVHTKNGWINY
;
A
#
# COMPACT_ATOMS: atom_id res chain seq x y z
N MET A 1 -0.94 29.12 42.10
CA MET A 1 0.09 30.02 42.66
C MET A 1 1.45 29.43 42.26
N GLY A 2 2.30 30.03 41.43
CA GLY A 2 2.27 31.32 40.74
C GLY A 2 2.55 31.16 39.24
N VAL A 3 2.22 32.22 38.50
CA VAL A 3 2.38 32.38 37.05
C VAL A 3 3.70 33.11 36.82
N GLU A 4 4.67 32.48 36.16
CA GLU A 4 5.77 33.20 35.53
C GLU A 4 5.36 33.59 34.12
N THR A 5 5.07 34.87 33.95
CA THR A 5 4.85 35.53 32.66
C THR A 5 6.18 35.78 31.97
N ILE A 6 6.48 35.02 30.90
CA ILE A 6 7.41 35.48 29.87
C ILE A 6 6.62 36.36 28.90
N SER A 7 7.02 37.62 28.83
CA SER A 7 6.40 38.68 28.04
C SER A 7 6.43 38.40 26.53
N GLY A 8 5.26 38.47 25.87
CA GLY A 8 5.18 38.89 24.47
C GLY A 8 4.70 37.87 23.43
N ILE A 9 4.27 36.66 23.81
CA ILE A 9 3.59 35.75 22.88
C ILE A 9 2.21 35.45 23.45
N GLU A 10 1.16 36.00 22.84
CA GLU A 10 -0.20 35.48 23.04
C GLU A 10 -0.21 34.01 22.61
N ILE A 11 -0.24 33.11 23.59
CA ILE A 11 -0.50 31.70 23.36
C ILE A 11 -1.99 31.62 23.00
N PHE A 12 -2.31 31.76 21.72
CA PHE A 12 -3.66 31.48 21.22
C PHE A 12 -4.02 30.04 21.62
N ALA A 13 -5.08 29.90 22.43
CA ALA A 13 -5.61 28.60 22.80
C ALA A 13 -5.94 27.82 21.51
N ARG A 14 -5.36 26.62 21.34
CA ARG A 14 -5.63 25.79 20.16
C ARG A 14 -7.10 25.38 20.16
N THR A 15 -7.90 25.95 19.26
CA THR A 15 -9.34 25.64 19.12
C THR A 15 -9.57 24.27 18.47
N GLN A 16 -8.64 23.78 17.64
CA GLN A 16 -8.69 22.45 17.04
C GLN A 16 -7.72 21.48 17.71
N ARG A 17 -8.25 20.32 18.12
CA ARG A 17 -7.52 19.26 18.84
C ARG A 17 -6.87 18.22 17.93
N SER A 18 -7.39 18.01 16.73
CA SER A 18 -6.92 17.01 15.76
C SER A 18 -6.40 17.66 14.48
N HIS A 19 -5.43 17.00 13.85
CA HIS A 19 -4.95 17.39 12.53
C HIS A 19 -6.00 17.03 11.47
N PRO A 20 -6.16 17.79 10.37
CA PRO A 20 -7.10 17.44 9.30
C PRO A 20 -6.83 16.11 8.59
N LEU A 21 -5.63 15.54 8.74
CA LEU A 21 -5.22 14.24 8.19
C LEU A 21 -5.26 13.09 9.20
N ASP A 22 -5.59 13.35 10.47
CA ASP A 22 -5.77 12.25 11.42
C ASP A 22 -6.93 11.35 10.93
N PRO A 23 -6.85 10.01 11.02
CA PRO A 23 -7.96 9.13 10.68
C PRO A 23 -9.28 9.54 11.32
N LEU A 24 -10.40 9.15 10.71
CA LEU A 24 -11.72 9.40 11.33
C LEU A 24 -11.80 8.68 12.68
N SER A 25 -12.23 9.40 13.70
CA SER A 25 -12.53 8.78 15.00
C SER A 25 -13.82 7.95 14.93
N ALA A 26 -13.98 7.01 15.86
CA ALA A 26 -15.23 6.25 16.02
C ALA A 26 -16.47 7.15 16.09
N ALA A 27 -16.38 8.29 16.79
CA ALA A 27 -17.46 9.26 16.89
C ALA A 27 -17.76 9.96 15.55
N GLU A 28 -16.73 10.34 14.78
CA GLU A 28 -16.90 10.92 13.43
C GLU A 28 -17.57 9.93 12.47
N ILE A 29 -17.19 8.64 12.53
CA ILE A 29 -17.81 7.58 11.72
C ILE A 29 -19.29 7.42 12.10
N ALA A 30 -19.61 7.31 13.40
CA ALA A 30 -20.98 7.18 13.88
C ALA A 30 -21.86 8.38 13.47
N VAL A 31 -21.33 9.60 13.55
CA VAL A 31 -21.99 10.82 13.07
C VAL A 31 -22.25 10.74 11.57
N ALA A 32 -21.23 10.39 10.77
CA ALA A 32 -21.35 10.31 9.32
C ALA A 32 -22.44 9.31 8.88
N VAL A 33 -22.43 8.11 9.47
CA VAL A 33 -23.47 7.08 9.23
C VAL A 33 -24.85 7.59 9.63
N THR A 34 -24.99 8.19 10.81
CA THR A 34 -26.27 8.69 11.31
C THR A 34 -26.83 9.79 10.41
N THR A 35 -25.98 10.71 9.94
CA THR A 35 -26.35 11.77 9.00
C THR A 35 -26.86 11.19 7.68
N VAL A 36 -26.18 10.18 7.11
CA VAL A 36 -26.62 9.53 5.86
C VAL A 36 -27.92 8.77 6.05
N LYS A 37 -28.06 7.98 7.14
CA LYS A 37 -29.31 7.27 7.45
C LYS A 37 -30.50 8.22 7.64
N ALA A 38 -30.27 9.39 8.23
CA ALA A 38 -31.29 10.41 8.42
C ALA A 38 -31.71 11.11 7.12
N ALA A 39 -30.83 11.14 6.12
CA ALA A 39 -31.10 11.73 4.81
C ALA A 39 -31.81 10.75 3.83
N ALA A 40 -32.00 9.49 4.22
CA ALA A 40 -32.72 8.52 3.42
C ALA A 40 -34.17 8.97 3.14
N SER A 41 -34.62 8.81 1.89
CA SER A 41 -35.93 9.26 1.44
C SER A 41 -37.10 8.49 2.07
N THR A 42 -36.91 7.19 2.34
CA THR A 42 -37.90 6.33 2.99
C THR A 42 -37.24 5.39 4.02
N PRO A 43 -38.00 4.86 4.99
CA PRO A 43 -37.50 3.85 5.92
C PRO A 43 -36.94 2.61 5.22
N GLU A 44 -37.55 2.18 4.12
CA GLU A 44 -37.12 1.00 3.36
C GLU A 44 -35.75 1.24 2.74
N VAL A 45 -35.54 2.38 2.09
CA VAL A 45 -34.24 2.80 1.54
C VAL A 45 -33.20 2.83 2.65
N ARG A 46 -33.53 3.40 3.81
CA ARG A 46 -32.63 3.47 4.98
C ARG A 46 -32.22 2.08 5.47
N ASP A 47 -33.17 1.16 5.58
CA ASP A 47 -32.94 -0.18 6.12
C ASP A 47 -32.19 -1.08 5.09
N GLY A 48 -32.28 -0.74 3.80
CA GLY A 48 -31.50 -1.31 2.71
C GLY A 48 -30.06 -0.79 2.60
N MET A 49 -29.70 0.33 3.24
CA MET A 49 -28.35 0.90 3.16
C MET A 49 -27.32 -0.04 3.78
N ARG A 50 -26.21 -0.22 3.07
CA ARG A 50 -25.02 -0.92 3.50
C ARG A 50 -23.81 -0.03 3.30
N PHE A 51 -23.02 0.15 4.34
CA PHE A 51 -21.89 1.07 4.35
C PHE A 51 -20.63 0.28 4.03
N VAL A 52 -20.21 0.33 2.76
CA VAL A 52 -19.05 -0.44 2.28
C VAL A 52 -17.75 0.23 2.71
N GLU A 53 -17.71 1.56 2.63
CA GLU A 53 -16.57 2.39 2.98
C GLU A 53 -17.03 3.66 3.70
N VAL A 54 -16.35 4.02 4.79
CA VAL A 54 -16.43 5.35 5.41
C VAL A 54 -14.99 5.78 5.70
N ALA A 55 -14.52 6.76 4.94
CA ALA A 55 -13.14 7.23 5.01
C ALA A 55 -13.08 8.75 5.11
N LEU A 56 -11.96 9.25 5.65
CA LEU A 56 -11.66 10.68 5.61
C LEU A 56 -11.59 11.13 4.15
N LEU A 57 -12.34 12.18 3.79
CA LEU A 57 -12.08 12.88 2.55
C LEU A 57 -10.85 13.77 2.79
N GLU A 58 -9.70 13.33 2.29
CA GLU A 58 -8.43 14.04 2.47
C GLU A 58 -8.58 15.52 2.01
N PRO A 59 -8.16 16.50 2.83
CA PRO A 59 -8.25 17.90 2.48
C PRO A 59 -7.20 18.26 1.42
N GLU A 60 -7.47 19.34 0.68
CA GLU A 60 -6.54 19.87 -0.33
C GLU A 60 -5.14 20.17 0.24
N LYS A 61 -4.10 20.05 -0.60
CA LYS A 61 -2.69 20.24 -0.20
C LYS A 61 -2.42 21.56 0.52
N ASN A 62 -3.10 22.64 0.13
CA ASN A 62 -2.96 23.96 0.76
C ASN A 62 -3.54 24.01 2.18
N VAL A 63 -4.59 23.24 2.46
CA VAL A 63 -5.18 23.10 3.80
C VAL A 63 -4.25 22.29 4.69
N VAL A 64 -3.71 21.18 4.18
CA VAL A 64 -2.72 20.37 4.89
C VAL A 64 -1.52 21.22 5.26
N ALA A 65 -1.01 22.00 4.32
CA ALA A 65 0.10 22.92 4.56
C ALA A 65 -0.16 23.93 5.70
N LEU A 66 -1.36 24.52 5.73
CA LEU A 66 -1.76 25.43 6.79
C LEU A 66 -1.83 24.70 8.14
N ALA A 67 -2.33 23.47 8.14
CA ALA A 67 -2.37 22.63 9.33
C ALA A 67 -0.98 22.22 9.81
N ASP A 68 -0.10 21.81 8.90
CA ASP A 68 1.30 21.50 9.21
C ASP A 68 1.96 22.71 9.89
N ALA A 69 1.79 23.92 9.33
CA ALA A 69 2.30 25.15 9.93
C ALA A 69 1.72 25.42 11.34
N TYR A 70 0.50 24.98 11.62
CA TYR A 70 -0.16 25.12 12.92
C TYR A 70 0.31 24.09 13.96
N PHE A 71 0.59 22.86 13.52
CA PHE A 71 0.88 21.73 14.40
C PHE A 71 2.38 21.47 14.64
N PHE A 72 3.28 21.84 13.72
CA PHE A 72 4.73 21.67 13.87
C PHE A 72 5.40 22.85 14.64
N ARG A 73 6.31 22.55 15.59
CA ARG A 73 7.19 23.55 16.26
C ARG A 73 8.66 23.27 15.86
N PRO A 74 9.56 24.27 15.79
CA PRO A 74 9.37 25.71 15.86
C PRO A 74 9.53 26.34 14.45
N PHE A 75 8.52 27.00 13.91
CA PHE A 75 8.73 27.88 12.75
C PHE A 75 7.87 29.13 12.91
N GLN A 76 8.49 30.25 13.32
CA GLN A 76 9.08 31.30 12.47
C GLN A 76 8.08 31.83 11.41
N PRO A 77 7.52 33.04 11.62
CA PRO A 77 6.57 33.69 10.72
C PRO A 77 7.18 34.17 9.37
N SER A 78 8.13 33.44 8.78
CA SER A 78 8.66 33.78 7.44
C SER A 78 7.72 33.37 6.29
N LEU A 79 6.49 32.93 6.61
CA LEU A 79 5.35 32.92 5.68
C LEU A 79 4.81 34.33 5.38
N LEU A 80 5.38 35.38 5.99
CA LEU A 80 5.10 36.77 5.64
C LEU A 80 6.06 37.24 4.53
N PRO A 81 5.63 37.38 3.27
CA PRO A 81 6.23 38.41 2.43
C PRO A 81 6.03 39.74 3.15
N GLY A 82 7.06 40.59 3.20
CA GLY A 82 7.00 41.95 3.75
C GLY A 82 6.10 42.92 2.97
N ASN A 83 5.02 42.42 2.38
CA ASN A 83 4.00 43.19 1.69
C ASN A 83 2.79 43.38 2.60
N ARG A 84 2.25 44.60 2.61
CA ARG A 84 1.02 45.00 3.33
C ARG A 84 -0.26 44.23 2.93
N ASN A 85 -0.15 43.18 2.09
CA ASN A 85 -1.22 42.30 1.62
C ASN A 85 -0.92 40.80 1.90
N ALA A 86 -0.23 40.47 3.00
CA ALA A 86 -0.03 39.07 3.38
C ALA A 86 -1.38 38.41 3.77
N PRO A 87 -1.66 37.14 3.38
CA PRO A 87 -2.89 36.47 3.75
C PRO A 87 -2.95 36.32 5.27
N ILE A 88 -4.07 36.72 5.87
CA ILE A 88 -4.40 36.44 7.27
C ILE A 88 -4.35 34.91 7.44
N ILE A 89 -3.48 34.40 8.32
CA ILE A 89 -3.50 32.97 8.71
C ILE A 89 -4.90 32.73 9.28
N ALA A 90 -5.71 31.94 8.57
CA ALA A 90 -7.03 31.58 9.05
C ALA A 90 -6.87 30.93 10.43
N THR A 91 -7.43 31.54 11.46
CA THR A 91 -7.38 31.05 12.85
C THR A 91 -8.21 29.77 13.05
N LYS A 92 -8.87 29.27 11.99
CA LYS A 92 -9.69 28.06 11.97
C LYS A 92 -9.41 27.28 10.68
N LEU A 93 -8.97 26.02 10.80
CA LEU A 93 -8.86 25.11 9.64
C LEU A 93 -10.28 24.74 9.16
N PRO A 94 -10.47 24.42 7.86
CA PRO A 94 -11.76 23.99 7.35
C PRO A 94 -12.27 22.74 8.08
N PRO A 95 -13.60 22.53 8.09
CA PRO A 95 -14.18 21.35 8.71
C PRO A 95 -13.70 20.07 8.02
N ARG A 96 -13.49 19.02 8.83
CA ARG A 96 -13.19 17.68 8.33
C ARG A 96 -14.41 17.12 7.61
N ARG A 97 -14.16 16.30 6.60
CA ARG A 97 -15.21 15.66 5.79
C ARG A 97 -14.98 14.16 5.70
N ALA A 98 -16.06 13.39 5.65
CA ALA A 98 -16.04 11.96 5.37
C ALA A 98 -16.65 11.69 4.00
N LYS A 99 -16.03 10.79 3.24
CA LYS A 99 -16.60 10.16 2.05
C LYS A 99 -17.14 8.80 2.44
N LEU A 100 -18.38 8.51 2.07
CA LEU A 100 -19.03 7.24 2.33
C LEU A 100 -19.44 6.60 1.01
N VAL A 101 -19.12 5.32 0.83
CA VAL A 101 -19.64 4.47 -0.25
C VAL A 101 -20.76 3.62 0.32
N VAL A 102 -21.98 3.84 -0.17
CA VAL A 102 -23.18 3.17 0.32
C VAL A 102 -23.81 2.35 -0.80
N TYR A 103 -23.90 1.04 -0.57
CA TYR A 103 -24.65 0.10 -1.38
C TYR A 103 -26.07 -0.04 -0.84
N ASN A 104 -27.10 0.11 -1.66
CA ASN A 104 -28.47 -0.16 -1.25
C ASN A 104 -28.89 -1.56 -1.71
N ARG A 105 -29.06 -2.48 -0.75
CA ARG A 105 -29.42 -3.87 -1.04
C ARG A 105 -30.81 -4.01 -1.66
N GLN A 106 -31.73 -3.07 -1.45
CA GLN A 106 -33.08 -3.16 -2.03
C GLN A 106 -33.08 -2.71 -3.50
N THR A 107 -32.38 -1.62 -3.83
CA THR A 107 -32.37 -1.06 -5.18
C THR A 107 -31.20 -1.54 -6.05
N ASN A 108 -30.21 -2.22 -5.45
CA ASN A 108 -28.91 -2.55 -6.06
C ASN A 108 -28.10 -1.33 -6.50
N GLU A 109 -28.41 -0.15 -5.97
CA GLU A 109 -27.73 1.10 -6.32
C GLU A 109 -26.52 1.33 -5.41
N THR A 110 -25.48 1.94 -5.98
CA THR A 110 -24.31 2.39 -5.24
C THR A 110 -24.25 3.91 -5.28
N SER A 111 -23.93 4.52 -4.14
CA SER A 111 -23.91 5.97 -4.00
C SER A 111 -22.74 6.46 -3.17
N ILE A 112 -22.22 7.64 -3.52
CA ILE A 112 -21.16 8.34 -2.80
C ILE A 112 -21.78 9.51 -2.05
N TRP A 113 -21.48 9.59 -0.75
CA TRP A 113 -21.98 10.63 0.15
C TRP A 113 -20.83 11.38 0.77
N ILE A 114 -20.92 12.71 0.83
CA ILE A 114 -19.95 13.56 1.53
C ILE A 114 -20.63 14.19 2.74
N VAL A 115 -20.10 13.93 3.93
CA VAL A 115 -20.56 14.52 5.20
C VAL A 115 -19.48 15.43 5.76
N GLU A 116 -19.86 16.63 6.16
CA GLU A 116 -19.00 17.63 6.81
C GLU A 116 -19.31 17.69 8.31
N PHE A 117 -18.27 17.74 9.13
CA PHE A 117 -18.41 17.78 10.59
C PHE A 117 -18.38 19.22 11.11
N SER A 118 -19.39 19.62 11.89
CA SER A 118 -19.46 20.97 12.48
C SER A 118 -18.72 21.06 13.81
N GLU A 119 -19.01 20.19 14.78
CA GLU A 119 -18.27 19.96 16.03
C GLU A 119 -18.54 18.53 16.52
N VAL A 120 -17.50 17.69 16.63
CA VAL A 120 -17.61 16.32 17.18
C VAL A 120 -16.79 16.28 18.45
N HIS A 121 -17.45 16.22 19.61
CA HIS A 121 -16.76 16.06 20.89
C HIS A 121 -16.35 14.61 21.09
N ALA A 122 -15.07 14.37 21.33
CA ALA A 122 -14.50 13.05 21.59
C ALA A 122 -14.88 12.46 22.96
N ASP A 123 -15.49 13.25 23.85
CA ASP A 123 -16.02 12.79 25.14
C ASP A 123 -17.48 12.37 25.00
N SER A 124 -17.74 11.10 24.72
CA SER A 124 -19.05 10.51 25.02
C SER A 124 -18.94 9.01 25.32
N ASP A 125 -18.32 8.71 26.45
CA ASP A 125 -18.57 7.47 27.21
C ASP A 125 -19.97 7.51 27.89
N THR A 126 -20.80 8.50 27.56
CA THR A 126 -22.17 8.65 28.05
C THR A 126 -23.15 7.96 27.11
N ARG A 127 -23.65 6.80 27.56
CA ARG A 127 -24.85 6.14 27.06
C ARG A 127 -25.95 7.17 26.71
N GLY A 128 -26.32 7.29 25.43
CA GLY A 128 -27.64 7.79 25.01
C GLY A 128 -27.77 9.22 24.47
N GLY A 129 -26.71 9.88 23.98
CA GLY A 129 -26.81 11.23 23.38
C GLY A 129 -26.99 11.23 21.86
N HIS A 130 -28.03 11.89 21.34
CA HIS A 130 -28.20 12.14 19.90
C HIS A 130 -26.99 12.92 19.32
N HIS A 131 -26.16 12.26 18.51
CA HIS A 131 -25.01 12.90 17.85
C HIS A 131 -25.48 13.88 16.76
N ARG A 132 -25.75 15.14 17.13
CA ARG A 132 -26.05 16.23 16.17
C ARG A 132 -24.75 16.98 15.84
N GLY A 133 -24.00 16.50 14.84
CA GLY A 133 -22.73 17.13 14.45
C GLY A 133 -22.31 16.98 12.98
N GLY A 134 -23.10 16.30 12.15
CA GLY A 134 -22.80 16.09 10.73
C GLY A 134 -23.78 16.81 9.81
N LYS A 135 -23.26 17.45 8.77
CA LYS A 135 -24.01 18.10 7.70
C LYS A 135 -23.77 17.36 6.38
N LEU A 136 -24.84 16.93 5.72
CA LEU A 136 -24.73 16.37 4.37
C LEU A 136 -24.31 17.48 3.39
N VAL A 137 -23.24 17.24 2.63
CA VAL A 137 -22.73 18.17 1.60
C VAL A 137 -23.25 17.75 0.22
N SER A 138 -23.10 16.47 -0.11
CA SER A 138 -23.54 15.92 -1.39
C SER A 138 -23.85 14.43 -1.28
N SER A 139 -24.70 13.96 -2.19
CA SER A 139 -25.05 12.55 -2.38
C SER A 139 -25.24 12.30 -3.87
N GLU A 140 -24.54 11.33 -4.43
CA GLU A 140 -24.57 11.00 -5.85
C GLU A 140 -24.71 9.50 -6.05
N VAL A 141 -25.65 9.06 -6.89
CA VAL A 141 -25.76 7.67 -7.33
C VAL A 141 -24.79 7.45 -8.48
N VAL A 142 -23.97 6.41 -8.36
CA VAL A 142 -23.00 6.05 -9.40
C VAL A 142 -23.59 4.92 -10.23
N PRO A 143 -23.88 5.13 -11.53
CA PRO A 143 -24.42 4.08 -12.39
C PRO A 143 -23.36 3.06 -12.75
N ASP A 144 -23.81 1.84 -13.06
CA ASP A 144 -23.00 0.76 -13.63
C ASP A 144 -21.76 0.38 -12.80
N VAL A 145 -21.91 0.29 -11.48
CA VAL A 145 -20.83 -0.13 -10.57
C VAL A 145 -21.31 -1.09 -9.50
N GLN A 146 -20.37 -1.88 -8.98
CA GLN A 146 -20.50 -2.63 -7.73
C GLN A 146 -19.33 -2.26 -6.82
N PRO A 147 -19.56 -1.98 -5.52
CA PRO A 147 -18.51 -1.70 -4.57
C PRO A 147 -17.87 -3.00 -4.06
N ALA A 148 -16.81 -2.86 -3.27
CA ALA A 148 -16.10 -3.98 -2.65
C ALA A 148 -17.05 -4.92 -1.89
N MET A 149 -16.69 -6.20 -1.79
CA MET A 149 -17.43 -7.18 -1.00
C MET A 149 -17.19 -6.97 0.50
N ASP A 150 -18.20 -7.30 1.30
CA ASP A 150 -18.11 -7.25 2.77
C ASP A 150 -18.02 -8.67 3.36
N ALA A 151 -17.33 -8.81 4.50
CA ALA A 151 -17.22 -10.08 5.21
C ALA A 151 -18.59 -10.70 5.55
N MET A 152 -19.62 -9.89 5.81
CA MET A 152 -20.99 -10.37 6.00
C MET A 152 -21.54 -11.06 4.75
N GLU A 153 -21.22 -10.53 3.57
CA GLU A 153 -21.62 -11.14 2.30
C GLU A 153 -20.88 -12.47 2.10
N PHE A 154 -19.67 -12.64 2.63
CA PHE A 154 -18.97 -13.92 2.55
C PHE A 154 -19.71 -15.02 3.30
N VAL A 155 -20.12 -14.75 4.53
CA VAL A 155 -20.90 -15.67 5.36
C VAL A 155 -22.25 -15.99 4.71
N GLU A 156 -22.93 -14.97 4.17
CA GLU A 156 -24.23 -15.14 3.49
C GLU A 156 -24.10 -15.99 2.21
N CYS A 157 -23.03 -15.80 1.43
CA CYS A 157 -22.77 -16.60 0.23
C CYS A 157 -22.54 -18.08 0.57
N GLU A 158 -21.68 -18.34 1.57
CA GLU A 158 -21.41 -19.70 2.02
C GLU A 158 -22.70 -20.42 2.44
N ALA A 159 -23.51 -19.80 3.29
CA ALA A 159 -24.78 -20.37 3.73
C ALA A 159 -25.75 -20.63 2.56
N THR A 160 -25.80 -19.71 1.61
CA THR A 160 -26.65 -19.82 0.41
C THR A 160 -26.24 -21.02 -0.45
N VAL A 161 -24.94 -21.21 -0.69
CA VAL A 161 -24.45 -22.33 -1.50
C VAL A 161 -24.62 -23.65 -0.77
N LYS A 162 -24.27 -23.72 0.52
CA LYS A 162 -24.36 -24.96 1.32
C LYS A 162 -25.79 -25.47 1.50
N SER A 163 -26.79 -24.58 1.43
CA SER A 163 -28.20 -24.95 1.49
C SER A 163 -28.83 -25.32 0.14
N HIS A 164 -28.10 -25.15 -0.97
CA HIS A 164 -28.63 -25.36 -2.31
C HIS A 164 -28.71 -26.88 -2.64
N PRO A 165 -29.90 -27.47 -2.88
CA PRO A 165 -30.03 -28.92 -3.03
C PRO A 165 -29.20 -29.54 -4.17
N PRO A 166 -29.12 -28.92 -5.38
CA PRO A 166 -28.22 -29.39 -6.43
C PRO A 166 -26.74 -29.43 -6.03
N PHE A 167 -26.30 -28.48 -5.20
CA PHE A 167 -24.92 -28.45 -4.70
C PHE A 167 -24.67 -29.59 -3.70
N ILE A 168 -25.59 -29.81 -2.76
CA ILE A 168 -25.51 -30.92 -1.80
C ILE A 168 -25.40 -32.27 -2.54
N GLU A 169 -26.17 -32.46 -3.61
CA GLU A 169 -26.07 -33.67 -4.43
C GLU A 169 -24.72 -33.80 -5.16
N ALA A 170 -24.17 -32.70 -5.68
CA ALA A 170 -22.84 -32.70 -6.30
C ALA A 170 -21.71 -33.00 -5.29
N MET A 171 -21.86 -32.57 -4.03
CA MET A 171 -20.94 -32.90 -2.94
C MET A 171 -21.06 -34.37 -2.52
N ARG A 172 -22.28 -34.92 -2.45
CA ARG A 172 -22.51 -36.35 -2.20
C ARG A 172 -21.83 -37.24 -3.25
N LYS A 173 -21.89 -36.88 -4.53
CA LYS A 173 -21.17 -37.60 -5.60
C LYS A 173 -19.65 -37.61 -5.41
N ARG A 174 -19.11 -36.66 -4.65
CA ARG A 174 -17.68 -36.55 -4.28
C ARG A 174 -17.38 -37.15 -2.90
N GLY A 175 -18.35 -37.85 -2.29
CA GLY A 175 -18.22 -38.53 -1.01
C GLY A 175 -18.32 -37.61 0.20
N ILE A 176 -18.97 -36.44 0.06
CA ILE A 176 -19.17 -35.48 1.15
C ILE A 176 -20.67 -35.39 1.47
N ASP A 177 -21.07 -36.04 2.56
CA ASP A 177 -22.44 -35.95 3.10
C ASP A 177 -22.57 -34.91 4.22
N ASP A 178 -21.46 -34.57 4.89
CA ASP A 178 -21.39 -33.56 5.94
C ASP A 178 -21.00 -32.19 5.34
N MET A 179 -21.96 -31.27 5.33
CA MET A 179 -21.75 -29.92 4.82
C MET A 179 -20.88 -29.05 5.74
N ASP A 180 -20.67 -29.42 7.00
CA ASP A 180 -19.76 -28.70 7.90
C ASP A 180 -18.29 -28.86 7.49
N LEU A 181 -17.99 -29.87 6.67
CA LEU A 181 -16.67 -30.04 6.03
C LEU A 181 -16.42 -29.06 4.90
N VAL A 182 -17.46 -28.44 4.34
CA VAL A 182 -17.37 -27.65 3.11
C VAL A 182 -17.20 -26.18 3.46
N THR A 183 -16.16 -25.59 2.88
CA THR A 183 -15.89 -24.15 2.90
C THR A 183 -16.16 -23.58 1.52
N VAL A 184 -16.81 -22.42 1.47
CA VAL A 184 -17.17 -21.74 0.22
C VAL A 184 -16.58 -20.34 0.29
N ASP A 185 -15.54 -20.10 -0.50
CA ASP A 185 -14.87 -18.80 -0.59
C ASP A 185 -15.52 -18.00 -1.72
N PRO A 186 -16.29 -16.94 -1.43
CA PRO A 186 -16.87 -16.08 -2.45
C PRO A 186 -15.78 -15.25 -3.10
N TRP A 187 -15.59 -15.45 -4.41
CA TRP A 187 -14.70 -14.63 -5.20
C TRP A 187 -15.47 -13.58 -5.98
N CYS A 188 -14.87 -12.39 -6.09
CA CYS A 188 -15.34 -11.34 -6.98
C CYS A 188 -15.41 -11.87 -8.43
N ALA A 189 -16.48 -11.49 -9.14
CA ALA A 189 -16.79 -12.12 -10.43
C ALA A 189 -15.90 -11.66 -11.59
N GLY A 190 -15.19 -10.54 -11.42
CA GLY A 190 -14.57 -9.80 -12.50
C GLY A 190 -15.59 -9.33 -13.54
N TYR A 191 -15.18 -9.24 -14.80
CA TYR A 191 -16.08 -8.88 -15.91
C TYR A 191 -15.55 -9.48 -17.21
N TYR A 192 -16.24 -10.50 -17.72
CA TYR A 192 -15.87 -11.24 -18.93
C TYR A 192 -16.88 -11.04 -20.05
N SER A 193 -18.15 -10.87 -19.70
CA SER A 193 -19.28 -10.63 -20.59
C SER A 193 -20.35 -9.79 -19.88
N ASP A 194 -21.40 -9.41 -20.60
CA ASP A 194 -22.53 -8.65 -20.04
C ASP A 194 -23.34 -9.46 -19.01
N ALA A 195 -23.11 -10.78 -18.90
CA ALA A 195 -23.66 -11.59 -17.81
C ALA A 195 -23.07 -11.20 -16.44
N ASP A 196 -21.87 -10.60 -16.43
CA ASP A 196 -21.21 -10.10 -15.22
C ASP A 196 -21.59 -8.64 -14.92
N ALA A 197 -22.53 -8.06 -15.66
CA ALA A 197 -22.90 -6.66 -15.53
C ALA A 197 -23.38 -6.32 -14.10
N PRO A 198 -23.08 -5.10 -13.62
CA PRO A 198 -23.42 -4.64 -12.27
C PRO A 198 -24.93 -4.50 -12.04
N SER A 199 -25.77 -4.79 -13.04
CA SER A 199 -27.23 -4.93 -12.90
C SER A 199 -27.63 -5.99 -11.87
N ARG A 200 -26.72 -6.91 -11.53
CA ARG A 200 -26.78 -7.77 -10.35
C ARG A 200 -25.46 -7.72 -9.60
N ARG A 201 -25.51 -7.85 -8.27
CA ARG A 201 -24.32 -8.05 -7.44
C ARG A 201 -24.04 -9.54 -7.34
N ILE A 202 -22.97 -10.02 -7.96
CA ILE A 202 -22.71 -11.46 -8.08
C ILE A 202 -21.37 -11.89 -7.47
N ALA A 203 -21.37 -13.09 -6.89
CA ALA A 203 -20.16 -13.79 -6.46
C ALA A 203 -20.00 -15.08 -7.26
N LYS A 204 -18.75 -15.47 -7.49
CA LYS A 204 -18.35 -16.69 -8.21
C LYS A 204 -17.49 -17.58 -7.30
N PRO A 205 -18.12 -18.26 -6.33
CA PRO A 205 -17.38 -18.90 -5.25
C PRO A 205 -16.45 -20.03 -5.72
N LEU A 206 -15.41 -20.26 -4.95
CA LEU A 206 -14.55 -21.45 -4.97
C LEU A 206 -14.91 -22.33 -3.76
N VAL A 207 -14.80 -23.64 -3.93
CA VAL A 207 -15.25 -24.60 -2.91
C VAL A 207 -14.08 -25.48 -2.49
N PHE A 208 -13.94 -25.65 -1.18
CA PHE A 208 -12.92 -26.51 -0.58
C PHE A 208 -13.55 -27.43 0.46
N CYS A 209 -12.85 -28.51 0.78
CA CYS A 209 -13.31 -29.48 1.76
C CYS A 209 -12.23 -29.78 2.79
N ARG A 210 -12.67 -29.89 4.04
CA ARG A 210 -11.95 -30.49 5.14
C ARG A 210 -11.98 -32.03 5.03
N THR A 211 -11.08 -32.69 5.76
CA THR A 211 -11.03 -34.15 5.92
C THR A 211 -11.96 -34.60 7.04
N GLU A 212 -11.96 -33.90 8.16
CA GLU A 212 -12.67 -34.27 9.39
C GLU A 212 -13.31 -33.03 10.02
N SER A 213 -14.53 -33.15 10.56
CA SER A 213 -15.30 -32.01 11.06
C SER A 213 -14.85 -31.57 12.45
N ASP A 214 -14.29 -32.48 13.24
CA ASP A 214 -13.82 -32.31 14.62
C ASP A 214 -12.39 -31.76 14.76
N ASN A 215 -11.67 -31.57 13.66
CA ASN A 215 -10.35 -30.93 13.64
C ASN A 215 -10.42 -29.56 12.92
N PRO A 216 -10.84 -28.47 13.60
CA PRO A 216 -10.94 -27.14 13.00
C PRO A 216 -9.58 -26.49 12.67
N ILE A 217 -8.48 -27.23 12.87
CA ILE A 217 -7.10 -26.72 12.86
C ILE A 217 -6.36 -27.10 11.56
N GLU A 218 -6.96 -27.95 10.71
CA GLU A 218 -6.36 -28.31 9.43
C GLU A 218 -6.49 -27.21 8.37
N ASN A 219 -5.59 -27.23 7.38
CA ASN A 219 -5.68 -26.38 6.20
C ASN A 219 -6.96 -26.67 5.39
N GLY A 220 -7.96 -25.80 5.52
CA GLY A 220 -9.24 -25.90 4.80
C GLY A 220 -9.12 -25.83 3.27
N TYR A 221 -8.02 -25.28 2.74
CA TYR A 221 -7.77 -25.19 1.30
C TYR A 221 -7.21 -26.48 0.69
N ALA A 222 -6.82 -27.48 1.51
CA ALA A 222 -6.08 -28.65 1.04
C ALA A 222 -6.84 -29.57 0.06
N ARG A 223 -8.17 -29.48 0.01
CA ARG A 223 -9.00 -30.33 -0.89
C ARG A 223 -9.97 -29.47 -1.69
N PRO A 224 -9.49 -28.77 -2.74
CA PRO A 224 -10.35 -28.01 -3.65
C PRO A 224 -11.34 -28.91 -4.37
N VAL A 225 -12.56 -28.40 -4.58
CA VAL A 225 -13.62 -29.06 -5.35
C VAL A 225 -13.63 -28.50 -6.77
N GLU A 226 -13.21 -29.34 -7.72
CA GLU A 226 -13.18 -28.96 -9.14
C GLU A 226 -14.41 -29.44 -9.93
N GLY A 227 -14.64 -28.74 -11.05
CA GLY A 227 -15.67 -29.08 -12.02
C GLY A 227 -17.11 -28.68 -11.65
N ILE A 228 -17.28 -27.86 -10.60
CA ILE A 228 -18.56 -27.23 -10.27
C ILE A 228 -18.52 -25.75 -10.65
N HIS A 229 -19.56 -25.27 -11.32
CA HIS A 229 -19.77 -23.87 -11.63
C HIS A 229 -20.95 -23.32 -10.84
N ILE A 230 -20.73 -22.20 -10.15
CA ILE A 230 -21.73 -21.56 -9.27
C ILE A 230 -21.67 -20.05 -9.50
N ILE A 231 -22.85 -19.43 -9.63
CA ILE A 231 -23.03 -17.98 -9.55
C ILE A 231 -24.10 -17.68 -8.51
N VAL A 232 -23.78 -16.80 -7.58
CA VAL A 232 -24.67 -16.38 -6.49
C VAL A 232 -25.03 -14.92 -6.67
N ASP A 233 -26.33 -14.61 -6.63
CA ASP A 233 -26.84 -13.25 -6.49
C ASP A 233 -26.78 -12.86 -5.01
N MET A 234 -25.85 -11.97 -4.66
CA MET A 234 -25.58 -11.50 -3.31
C MET A 234 -26.61 -10.50 -2.81
N GLN A 235 -27.36 -9.87 -3.72
CA GLN A 235 -28.46 -9.00 -3.33
C GLN A 235 -29.58 -9.83 -2.69
N LYS A 236 -29.96 -10.91 -3.38
CA LYS A 236 -31.08 -11.79 -3.02
C LYS A 236 -30.71 -13.01 -2.18
N ASN A 237 -29.41 -13.30 -2.04
CA ASN A 237 -28.89 -14.53 -1.44
C ASN A 237 -29.49 -15.78 -2.08
N THR A 238 -29.33 -15.88 -3.41
CA THR A 238 -29.83 -17.03 -4.17
C THR A 238 -28.79 -17.50 -5.17
N VAL A 239 -28.62 -18.81 -5.29
CA VAL A 239 -27.88 -19.41 -6.40
C VAL A 239 -28.68 -19.20 -7.68
N ILE A 240 -28.12 -18.46 -8.64
CA ILE A 240 -28.78 -18.16 -9.92
C ILE A 240 -28.31 -19.08 -11.05
N GLU A 241 -27.09 -19.60 -10.96
CA GLU A 241 -26.57 -20.60 -11.88
C GLU A 241 -25.80 -21.66 -11.10
N PHE A 242 -26.07 -22.92 -11.43
CA PHE A 242 -25.42 -24.09 -10.85
C PHE A 242 -25.25 -25.18 -11.90
N GLU A 243 -24.01 -25.63 -12.10
CA GLU A 243 -23.69 -26.74 -13.00
C GLU A 243 -22.57 -27.62 -12.42
N ASP A 244 -22.85 -28.91 -12.21
CA ASP A 244 -21.82 -29.92 -11.94
C ASP A 244 -21.28 -30.45 -13.28
N ARG A 245 -20.34 -29.70 -13.86
CA ARG A 245 -19.83 -29.90 -15.24
C ARG A 245 -18.92 -31.11 -15.37
N LYS A 246 -18.15 -31.42 -14.34
CA LYS A 246 -17.16 -32.52 -14.37
C LYS A 246 -16.96 -33.07 -12.96
N LEU A 247 -17.09 -34.39 -12.82
CA LEU A 247 -16.72 -35.07 -11.57
C LEU A 247 -15.20 -35.22 -11.48
N VAL A 248 -14.56 -34.32 -10.74
CA VAL A 248 -13.14 -34.42 -10.37
C VAL A 248 -13.07 -34.95 -8.94
N PRO A 249 -12.36 -36.07 -8.68
CA PRO A 249 -12.19 -36.57 -7.31
C PRO A 249 -11.50 -35.54 -6.41
N LEU A 250 -11.91 -35.47 -5.15
CA LEU A 250 -11.20 -34.70 -4.15
C LEU A 250 -9.77 -35.24 -4.00
N PRO A 251 -8.76 -34.35 -3.84
CA PRO A 251 -7.44 -34.78 -3.46
C PRO A 251 -7.48 -35.67 -2.19
N PRO A 252 -6.63 -36.71 -2.11
CA PRO A 252 -6.50 -37.53 -0.91
C PRO A 252 -6.04 -36.66 0.26
N SER A 253 -6.34 -37.09 1.49
CA SER A 253 -5.89 -36.36 2.68
C SER A 253 -4.36 -36.33 2.73
N ASP A 254 -3.80 -35.12 2.75
CA ASP A 254 -2.37 -34.91 2.93
C ASP A 254 -2.03 -34.84 4.42
N HIS A 255 -1.05 -35.62 4.87
CA HIS A 255 -0.49 -35.55 6.22
C HIS A 255 0.13 -34.18 6.56
N LEU A 256 0.58 -33.41 5.56
CA LEU A 256 1.19 -32.09 5.77
C LEU A 256 0.16 -30.97 5.95
N ARG A 257 -1.14 -31.23 5.75
CA ARG A 257 -2.19 -30.19 5.82
C ARG A 257 -2.28 -29.47 7.17
N ASN A 258 -1.76 -30.05 8.25
CA ASN A 258 -1.76 -29.43 9.57
C ASN A 258 -0.43 -28.71 9.83
N TYR A 259 -0.46 -27.38 9.78
CA TYR A 259 0.70 -26.50 9.95
C TYR A 259 0.86 -25.95 11.38
N THR A 260 0.08 -26.44 12.35
CA THR A 260 0.18 -25.99 13.74
C THR A 260 1.39 -26.55 14.49
N SER A 261 1.54 -26.26 15.78
CA SER A 261 2.70 -26.68 16.56
C SER A 261 2.88 -28.20 16.53
N GLY A 262 4.10 -28.66 16.81
CA GLY A 262 4.43 -30.09 16.91
C GLY A 262 3.44 -30.84 17.79
N GLU A 263 3.12 -30.28 18.96
CA GLU A 263 2.17 -30.86 19.92
C GLU A 263 0.79 -31.12 19.30
N THR A 264 0.24 -30.17 18.53
CA THR A 264 -1.09 -30.30 17.93
C THR A 264 -1.10 -31.07 16.62
N ARG A 265 0.00 -31.05 15.85
CA ARG A 265 0.10 -31.80 14.58
C ARG A 265 0.62 -33.23 14.72
N GLY A 266 0.96 -33.67 15.94
CA GLY A 266 1.53 -35.00 16.20
C GLY A 266 3.01 -35.13 15.78
N GLY A 267 3.73 -34.00 15.72
CA GLY A 267 5.15 -33.91 15.41
C GLY A 267 5.98 -33.33 16.56
N VAL A 268 7.23 -32.96 16.28
CA VAL A 268 8.12 -32.32 17.26
C VAL A 268 8.61 -30.99 16.69
N ASP A 269 8.48 -29.91 17.45
CA ASP A 269 9.08 -28.63 17.10
C ASP A 269 10.58 -28.62 17.37
N ARG A 270 11.30 -27.81 16.59
CA ARG A 270 12.76 -27.68 16.71
C ARG A 270 13.15 -27.14 18.09
N THR A 271 14.15 -27.76 18.71
CA THR A 271 14.66 -27.38 20.04
C THR A 271 15.94 -26.54 19.99
N ASP A 272 16.48 -26.28 18.79
CA ASP A 272 17.76 -25.59 18.58
C ASP A 272 17.62 -24.06 18.44
N VAL A 273 16.38 -23.54 18.40
CA VAL A 273 16.09 -22.10 18.34
C VAL A 273 16.18 -21.50 19.73
N ARG A 274 17.27 -20.79 20.02
CA ARG A 274 17.45 -20.08 21.29
C ARG A 274 16.65 -18.76 21.29
N PRO A 275 16.11 -18.32 22.45
CA PRO A 275 15.41 -17.04 22.54
C PRO A 275 16.27 -15.84 22.11
N LEU A 276 15.72 -14.97 21.28
CA LEU A 276 16.31 -13.67 20.91
C LEU A 276 15.52 -12.55 21.59
N VAL A 277 16.18 -11.82 22.50
CA VAL A 277 15.55 -10.75 23.27
C VAL A 277 16.01 -9.38 22.76
N ILE A 278 15.09 -8.63 22.15
CA ILE A 278 15.30 -7.24 21.74
C ILE A 278 14.73 -6.32 22.83
N ASN A 279 15.57 -5.47 23.42
CA ASN A 279 15.19 -4.59 24.53
C ASN A 279 15.77 -3.18 24.37
N GLN A 280 14.96 -2.16 24.66
CA GLN A 280 15.36 -0.75 24.68
C GLN A 280 15.15 -0.18 26.10
N PRO A 281 16.16 -0.24 26.99
CA PRO A 281 15.99 0.10 28.41
C PRO A 281 15.68 1.57 28.67
N GLN A 282 15.97 2.47 27.72
CA GLN A 282 15.68 3.90 27.79
C GLN A 282 14.43 4.29 26.98
N GLY A 283 13.65 3.30 26.50
CA GLY A 283 12.57 3.51 25.56
C GLY A 283 13.05 3.64 24.11
N PRO A 284 12.10 3.81 23.17
CA PRO A 284 12.41 4.01 21.76
C PRO A 284 12.88 5.44 21.49
N SER A 285 13.61 5.63 20.40
CA SER A 285 14.13 6.93 19.95
C SER A 285 13.11 7.75 19.17
N PHE A 286 11.93 7.17 18.88
CA PHE A 286 10.83 7.87 18.21
C PHE A 286 9.88 8.50 19.23
N HIS A 287 9.26 9.61 18.85
CA HIS A 287 8.20 10.28 19.59
C HIS A 287 6.92 10.23 18.78
N VAL A 288 5.80 10.03 19.47
CA VAL A 288 4.47 9.99 18.85
C VAL A 288 3.55 10.98 19.55
N ASN A 289 2.94 11.89 18.78
CA ASN A 289 1.93 12.83 19.26
C ASN A 289 0.66 12.70 18.42
N GLY A 290 -0.34 11.99 18.95
CA GLY A 290 -1.49 11.54 18.17
C GLY A 290 -1.00 10.61 17.06
N TYR A 291 -1.17 11.04 15.81
CA TYR A 291 -0.69 10.32 14.62
C TYR A 291 0.59 10.89 14.02
N LEU A 292 1.17 11.95 14.61
CA LEU A 292 2.47 12.47 14.20
C LEU A 292 3.60 11.62 14.78
N VAL A 293 4.52 11.17 13.92
CA VAL A 293 5.72 10.44 14.27
C VAL A 293 6.95 11.30 14.01
N GLU A 294 7.87 11.31 14.96
CA GLU A 294 9.17 11.98 14.86
C GLU A 294 10.29 11.01 15.25
N TRP A 295 11.29 10.80 14.39
CA TRP A 295 12.38 9.86 14.64
C TRP A 295 13.61 10.22 13.84
N GLN A 296 14.77 10.37 14.49
CA GLN A 296 16.07 10.56 13.80
C GLN A 296 16.00 11.58 12.63
N LYS A 297 15.44 12.76 12.90
CA LYS A 297 15.17 13.87 11.95
C LYS A 297 14.00 13.66 10.97
N TRP A 298 13.47 12.45 10.84
CA TRP A 298 12.23 12.21 10.11
C TRP A 298 11.01 12.73 10.86
N ASN A 299 10.04 13.23 10.12
CA ASN A 299 8.69 13.45 10.63
C ASN A 299 7.64 13.16 9.54
N PHE A 300 6.54 12.52 9.93
CA PHE A 300 5.41 12.17 9.07
C PHE A 300 4.17 11.86 9.92
N ARG A 301 3.00 11.79 9.30
CA ARG A 301 1.74 11.41 9.95
C ARG A 301 1.23 10.07 9.45
N ILE A 302 0.71 9.26 10.36
CA ILE A 302 0.06 7.98 10.05
C ILE A 302 -1.42 8.23 9.76
N GLY A 303 -1.87 7.82 8.59
CA GLY A 303 -3.26 7.68 8.19
C GLY A 303 -3.64 6.21 8.00
N PHE A 304 -4.94 5.93 7.93
CA PHE A 304 -5.45 4.60 7.63
C PHE A 304 -6.80 4.66 6.91
N THR A 305 -7.00 3.89 5.84
CA THR A 305 -8.27 3.81 5.10
C THR A 305 -8.73 2.35 4.94
N PRO A 306 -10.06 2.08 4.83
CA PRO A 306 -10.55 0.72 4.61
C PRO A 306 -9.98 0.06 3.34
N LYS A 307 -9.71 0.85 2.29
CA LYS A 307 -9.28 0.34 0.98
C LYS A 307 -7.76 0.14 0.91
N GLU A 308 -6.96 1.11 1.32
CA GLU A 308 -5.49 1.10 1.18
C GLU A 308 -4.77 0.51 2.41
N GLY A 309 -5.42 0.53 3.57
CA GLY A 309 -4.74 0.29 4.84
C GLY A 309 -3.87 1.49 5.22
N LEU A 310 -2.58 1.26 5.48
CA LEU A 310 -1.64 2.27 5.96
C LEU A 310 -1.35 3.37 4.90
N VAL A 311 -1.50 4.63 5.30
CA VAL A 311 -1.13 5.81 4.51
C VAL A 311 -0.15 6.67 5.30
N LEU A 312 0.92 7.17 4.68
CA LEU A 312 1.85 8.11 5.30
C LEU A 312 1.70 9.49 4.67
N HIS A 313 1.51 10.52 5.50
CA HIS A 313 1.33 11.89 5.05
C HIS A 313 2.43 12.83 5.54
N SER A 314 2.62 13.94 4.82
CA SER A 314 3.51 15.04 5.19
C SER A 314 4.92 14.56 5.56
N VAL A 315 5.49 13.66 4.75
CA VAL A 315 6.81 13.07 4.96
C VAL A 315 7.90 14.10 4.71
N ALA A 316 8.71 14.37 5.73
CA ALA A 316 9.77 15.36 5.69
C ALA A 316 10.98 14.96 6.55
N TYR A 317 12.09 15.65 6.31
CA TYR A 317 13.34 15.49 7.03
C TYR A 317 13.84 16.82 7.60
N VAL A 318 14.31 16.85 8.84
CA VAL A 318 14.87 18.04 9.49
C VAL A 318 16.38 18.10 9.23
N ASP A 319 16.81 19.10 8.45
CA ASP A 319 18.19 19.23 7.97
C ASP A 319 18.86 20.50 8.50
N GLY A 320 19.33 20.43 9.75
CA GLY A 320 20.10 21.51 10.39
C GLY A 320 19.48 22.90 10.19
N ASN A 321 20.28 23.83 9.64
CA ASN A 321 19.84 25.20 9.38
C ASN A 321 18.87 25.34 8.19
N ARG A 322 18.72 24.31 7.34
CA ARG A 322 17.70 24.29 6.27
C ARG A 322 16.31 23.99 6.82
N GLY A 323 16.21 23.52 8.07
CA GLY A 323 14.94 23.26 8.74
C GLY A 323 14.22 22.03 8.20
N ARG A 324 12.89 22.03 8.26
CA ARG A 324 12.04 20.93 7.80
C ARG A 324 11.90 20.95 6.28
N ARG A 325 12.44 19.93 5.61
CA ARG A 325 12.46 19.79 4.15
C ARG A 325 11.47 18.72 3.69
N PRO A 326 10.42 19.07 2.94
CA PRO A 326 9.43 18.11 2.44
C PRO A 326 10.02 17.13 1.42
N ILE A 327 9.53 15.89 1.44
CA ILE A 327 9.93 14.81 0.52
C ILE A 327 8.71 14.28 -0.23
N ALA A 328 7.65 13.94 0.50
CA ALA A 328 6.39 13.48 -0.07
C ALA A 328 5.20 14.01 0.73
N HIS A 329 4.15 14.40 0.03
CA HIS A 329 2.86 14.74 0.62
C HIS A 329 2.11 13.50 1.10
N ARG A 330 2.20 12.41 0.33
CA ARG A 330 1.46 11.15 0.56
C ARG A 330 2.22 9.96 0.00
N LEU A 331 2.29 8.86 0.76
CA LEU A 331 2.80 7.55 0.34
C LEU A 331 1.82 6.46 0.77
N SER A 332 1.36 5.61 -0.15
CA SER A 332 0.54 4.45 0.17
C SER A 332 0.57 3.36 -0.91
N PHE A 333 0.04 2.19 -0.56
CA PHE A 333 -0.32 1.14 -1.50
C PHE A 333 -1.79 1.33 -1.90
N VAL A 334 -2.05 1.54 -3.18
CA VAL A 334 -3.38 1.94 -3.69
C VAL A 334 -4.12 0.83 -4.42
N GLU A 335 -3.41 -0.20 -4.84
CA GLU A 335 -4.01 -1.36 -5.49
C GLU A 335 -3.08 -2.57 -5.43
N MET A 336 -3.68 -3.75 -5.49
CA MET A 336 -3.00 -5.02 -5.67
C MET A 336 -3.79 -5.90 -6.63
N VAL A 337 -3.13 -6.55 -7.59
CA VAL A 337 -3.79 -7.43 -8.57
C VAL A 337 -3.09 -8.77 -8.67
N VAL A 338 -3.84 -9.88 -8.54
CA VAL A 338 -3.29 -11.25 -8.53
C VAL A 338 -3.84 -12.11 -9.69
N PRO A 339 -3.33 -11.97 -10.93
CA PRO A 339 -3.77 -12.79 -12.05
C PRO A 339 -3.14 -14.19 -12.01
N TYR A 340 -3.99 -15.22 -12.18
CA TYR A 340 -3.58 -16.62 -12.32
C TYR A 340 -3.37 -17.01 -13.78
N GLY A 341 -2.38 -17.87 -14.03
CA GLY A 341 -1.92 -18.26 -15.36
C GLY A 341 -2.50 -19.57 -15.91
N ASP A 342 -3.60 -20.07 -15.35
CA ASP A 342 -4.25 -21.31 -15.80
C ASP A 342 -5.58 -21.01 -16.52
N PRO A 343 -5.73 -21.42 -17.80
CA PRO A 343 -6.92 -21.13 -18.60
C PRO A 343 -8.14 -22.03 -18.30
N ASN A 344 -8.00 -23.03 -17.43
CA ASN A 344 -9.12 -23.91 -17.09
C ASN A 344 -10.09 -23.22 -16.11
N GLU A 345 -11.36 -23.61 -16.14
CA GLU A 345 -12.32 -23.26 -15.07
C GLU A 345 -11.91 -23.98 -13.77
N PRO A 346 -11.97 -23.32 -12.60
CA PRO A 346 -12.37 -21.92 -12.36
C PRO A 346 -11.17 -20.94 -12.34
N HIS A 347 -9.98 -21.35 -12.74
CA HIS A 347 -8.74 -20.57 -12.58
C HIS A 347 -8.62 -19.38 -13.53
N TYR A 348 -9.14 -19.45 -14.77
CA TYR A 348 -8.98 -18.38 -15.77
C TYR A 348 -9.57 -17.03 -15.35
N ARG A 349 -10.49 -17.05 -14.37
CA ARG A 349 -11.19 -15.89 -13.82
C ARG A 349 -10.55 -15.32 -12.55
N LYS A 350 -9.53 -15.99 -12.00
CA LYS A 350 -8.84 -15.54 -10.78
C LYS A 350 -7.87 -14.40 -11.14
N ASN A 351 -8.30 -13.17 -10.84
CA ASN A 351 -7.54 -11.93 -11.01
C ASN A 351 -8.07 -10.88 -10.03
N ALA A 352 -8.01 -11.18 -8.73
CA ALA A 352 -8.55 -10.33 -7.69
C ALA A 352 -7.85 -8.97 -7.67
N PHE A 353 -8.62 -7.91 -7.45
CA PHE A 353 -8.13 -6.56 -7.16
C PHE A 353 -8.22 -6.33 -5.65
N ASP A 354 -7.33 -6.93 -4.87
CA ASP A 354 -7.51 -7.11 -3.42
C ASP A 354 -7.81 -5.79 -2.67
N ALA A 355 -7.25 -4.65 -3.10
CA ALA A 355 -7.60 -3.37 -2.49
C ALA A 355 -9.00 -2.89 -2.94
N GLY A 356 -9.26 -2.91 -4.24
CA GLY A 356 -10.50 -2.37 -4.81
C GLY A 356 -11.75 -3.26 -4.67
N GLU A 357 -11.58 -4.57 -4.62
CA GLU A 357 -12.62 -5.61 -4.59
C GLU A 357 -12.90 -6.11 -3.15
N ASP A 358 -11.91 -6.09 -2.23
CA ASP A 358 -12.06 -6.57 -0.84
C ASP A 358 -11.69 -5.51 0.23
N GLY A 359 -10.63 -4.73 -0.02
CA GLY A 359 -10.13 -3.68 0.86
C GLY A 359 -8.99 -4.16 1.77
N LEU A 360 -7.78 -3.68 1.53
CA LEU A 360 -6.59 -4.09 2.30
C LEU A 360 -6.72 -3.72 3.79
N GLY A 361 -7.21 -2.51 4.05
CA GLY A 361 -7.33 -1.98 5.42
C GLY A 361 -8.45 -2.64 6.22
N LYS A 362 -9.57 -2.96 5.55
CA LYS A 362 -10.71 -3.66 6.16
C LYS A 362 -10.37 -5.08 6.57
N ASN A 363 -9.46 -5.71 5.84
CA ASN A 363 -8.95 -7.05 6.10
C ASN A 363 -7.64 -7.05 6.90
N ALA A 364 -7.28 -5.92 7.53
CA ALA A 364 -6.10 -5.85 8.39
C ALA A 364 -6.23 -6.75 9.62
N ASN A 365 -5.11 -7.33 10.06
CA ASN A 365 -5.06 -8.17 11.24
C ASN A 365 -4.83 -7.31 12.50
N SER A 366 -5.32 -7.79 13.64
CA SER A 366 -4.91 -7.27 14.94
C SER A 366 -3.54 -7.84 15.32
N LEU A 367 -2.51 -7.01 15.28
CA LEU A 367 -1.12 -7.45 15.43
C LEU A 367 -0.78 -7.72 16.91
N LYS A 368 -0.12 -8.86 17.17
CA LYS A 368 0.26 -9.30 18.52
C LYS A 368 1.75 -9.04 18.79
N LYS A 369 2.02 -8.40 19.93
CA LYS A 369 3.38 -8.15 20.41
C LYS A 369 4.14 -9.46 20.62
N GLY A 370 5.35 -9.54 20.08
CA GLY A 370 6.24 -10.70 20.17
C GLY A 370 6.00 -11.77 19.11
N CYS A 371 4.88 -11.72 18.39
CA CYS A 371 4.58 -12.62 17.27
C CYS A 371 4.77 -11.88 15.94
N ASP A 372 3.93 -10.87 15.68
CA ASP A 372 3.94 -10.13 14.42
C ASP A 372 4.97 -8.99 14.44
N CYS A 373 5.17 -8.38 15.62
CA CYS A 373 6.14 -7.31 15.83
C CYS A 373 7.00 -7.57 17.07
N LEU A 374 8.32 -7.49 16.91
CA LEU A 374 9.30 -7.78 17.97
C LEU A 374 10.05 -6.52 18.40
N GLY A 375 10.20 -6.33 19.71
CA GLY A 375 10.91 -5.19 20.32
C GLY A 375 10.00 -4.27 21.12
N VAL A 376 10.32 -2.97 21.16
CA VAL A 376 9.48 -1.95 21.79
C VAL A 376 8.55 -1.37 20.73
N ILE A 377 7.29 -1.80 20.77
CA ILE A 377 6.29 -1.51 19.74
C ILE A 377 5.33 -0.43 20.21
N LYS A 378 5.03 0.52 19.33
CA LYS A 378 3.87 1.41 19.43
C LYS A 378 2.83 0.96 18.40
N TYR A 379 1.62 0.68 18.88
CA TYR A 379 0.49 0.34 18.03
C TYR A 379 -0.46 1.52 17.81
N PHE A 380 -1.14 1.50 16.67
CA PHE A 380 -2.28 2.35 16.34
C PHE A 380 -3.47 1.47 15.96
N ASP A 381 -4.62 1.79 16.54
CA ASP A 381 -5.89 1.15 16.19
C ASP A 381 -6.46 1.79 14.91
N ALA A 382 -7.33 1.06 14.23
CA ALA A 382 -8.05 1.58 13.08
C ALA A 382 -9.55 1.38 13.26
N HIS A 383 -10.33 2.43 12.94
CA HIS A 383 -11.78 2.43 13.08
C HIS A 383 -12.47 2.45 11.73
N PHE A 384 -13.48 1.61 11.56
CA PHE A 384 -14.27 1.49 10.33
C PHE A 384 -15.75 1.35 10.63
N THR A 385 -16.53 1.29 9.57
CA THR A 385 -17.92 0.84 9.64
C THR A 385 -18.00 -0.64 9.32
N ASN A 386 -18.90 -1.36 9.98
CA ASN A 386 -19.42 -2.62 9.50
C ASN A 386 -20.49 -2.39 8.42
N PHE A 387 -20.92 -3.48 7.78
CA PHE A 387 -21.84 -3.43 6.65
C PHE A 387 -23.16 -2.71 6.96
N THR A 388 -23.61 -2.70 8.22
CA THR A 388 -24.88 -2.08 8.63
C THR A 388 -24.73 -0.65 9.17
N GLY A 389 -23.51 -0.10 9.23
CA GLY A 389 -23.24 1.24 9.74
C GLY A 389 -22.82 1.30 11.22
N GLY A 390 -22.58 0.16 11.88
CA GLY A 390 -21.98 0.12 13.22
C GLY A 390 -20.48 0.39 13.15
N VAL A 391 -19.89 0.99 14.20
CA VAL A 391 -18.44 1.20 14.22
C VAL A 391 -17.72 -0.06 14.70
N GLU A 392 -16.70 -0.48 13.97
CA GLU A 392 -15.79 -1.56 14.34
C GLU A 392 -14.37 -1.02 14.49
N THR A 393 -13.60 -1.64 15.38
CA THR A 393 -12.20 -1.27 15.66
C THR A 393 -11.31 -2.48 15.49
N ILE A 394 -10.29 -2.34 14.65
CA ILE A 394 -9.18 -3.28 14.59
C ILE A 394 -8.12 -2.74 15.54
N GLU A 395 -8.03 -3.35 16.72
CA GLU A 395 -6.99 -3.03 17.70
C GLU A 395 -5.62 -3.40 17.13
N ASN A 396 -4.60 -2.59 17.38
CA ASN A 396 -3.23 -2.84 16.94
C ASN A 396 -3.08 -3.06 15.42
N ALA A 397 -3.86 -2.37 14.60
CA ALA A 397 -3.83 -2.49 13.14
C ALA A 397 -2.48 -2.09 12.52
N VAL A 398 -1.84 -1.03 13.06
CA VAL A 398 -0.52 -0.56 12.60
C VAL A 398 0.50 -0.74 13.70
N CYS A 399 1.67 -1.23 13.33
CA CYS A 399 2.84 -1.42 14.18
C CYS A 399 3.93 -0.41 13.81
N LEU A 400 4.51 0.23 14.82
CA LEU A 400 5.63 1.16 14.72
C LEU A 400 6.74 0.74 15.69
N HIS A 401 7.94 0.50 15.17
CA HIS A 401 9.13 0.24 15.98
C HIS A 401 10.41 0.68 15.28
N GLU A 402 11.50 0.77 16.02
CA GLU A 402 12.84 0.89 15.43
C GLU A 402 13.65 -0.38 15.67
N GLU A 403 14.53 -0.72 14.74
CA GLU A 403 15.38 -1.91 14.81
C GLU A 403 16.80 -1.62 14.32
N ASP A 404 17.76 -2.39 14.83
CA ASP A 404 19.13 -2.37 14.34
C ASP A 404 19.18 -2.91 12.91
N HIS A 405 19.94 -2.24 12.05
CA HIS A 405 20.11 -2.61 10.65
C HIS A 405 21.59 -2.68 10.25
N GLY A 406 22.41 -3.25 11.14
CA GLY A 406 23.82 -3.52 10.85
C GLY A 406 24.70 -2.27 10.74
N ILE A 407 25.62 -2.25 9.78
CA ILE A 407 26.59 -1.16 9.60
C ILE A 407 25.97 -0.05 8.74
N LEU A 408 26.03 1.19 9.24
CA LEU A 408 25.64 2.38 8.49
C LEU A 408 26.78 2.84 7.58
N TRP A 409 27.97 3.06 8.16
CA TRP A 409 29.20 3.30 7.43
C TRP A 409 30.41 2.88 8.27
N LYS A 410 31.51 2.54 7.60
CA LYS A 410 32.78 2.16 8.22
C LYS A 410 33.94 2.62 7.35
N HIS A 411 34.98 3.16 7.97
CA HIS A 411 36.25 3.47 7.30
C HIS A 411 37.43 3.04 8.18
N ARG A 412 38.52 2.60 7.54
CA ARG A 412 39.81 2.40 8.20
C ARG A 412 40.89 3.09 7.37
N ASP A 413 41.54 4.08 7.95
CA ASP A 413 42.69 4.71 7.35
C ASP A 413 43.93 3.87 7.67
N TRP A 414 44.53 3.28 6.64
CA TRP A 414 45.70 2.43 6.80
C TRP A 414 46.97 3.21 7.16
N ARG A 415 47.03 4.52 6.88
CA ARG A 415 48.19 5.36 7.18
C ARG A 415 48.25 5.73 8.65
N THR A 416 47.10 6.04 9.25
CA THR A 416 46.99 6.37 10.68
C THR A 416 46.65 5.17 11.55
N GLY A 417 46.12 4.10 10.95
CA GLY A 417 45.63 2.92 11.67
C GLY A 417 44.24 3.10 12.31
N LEU A 418 43.66 4.31 12.22
CA LEU A 418 42.38 4.64 12.82
C LEU A 418 41.21 4.00 12.07
N ALA A 419 40.21 3.54 12.81
CA ALA A 419 38.99 2.95 12.28
C ALA A 419 37.76 3.59 12.91
N GLU A 420 36.79 3.95 12.07
CA GLU A 420 35.49 4.47 12.48
C GLU A 420 34.37 3.56 11.98
N VAL A 421 33.35 3.36 12.82
CA VAL A 421 32.14 2.57 12.50
C VAL A 421 30.93 3.25 13.10
N ARG A 422 29.86 3.40 12.30
CA ARG A 422 28.52 3.76 12.76
C ARG A 422 27.56 2.61 12.46
N ARG A 423 26.68 2.31 13.41
CA ARG A 423 25.61 1.32 13.24
C ARG A 423 24.37 2.00 12.68
N SER A 424 23.62 1.29 11.86
CA SER A 424 22.36 1.78 11.30
C SER A 424 21.21 1.34 12.19
N ARG A 425 20.23 2.21 12.33
CA ARG A 425 18.86 1.85 12.71
C ARG A 425 17.91 2.20 11.58
N ARG A 426 16.81 1.46 11.50
CA ARG A 426 15.64 1.84 10.70
C ARG A 426 14.39 1.91 11.56
N LEU A 427 13.50 2.83 11.23
CA LEU A 427 12.15 2.89 11.75
C LEU A 427 11.21 2.18 10.78
N THR A 428 10.42 1.25 11.29
CA THR A 428 9.48 0.44 10.52
C THR A 428 8.06 0.84 10.90
N VAL A 429 7.24 1.13 9.90
CA VAL A 429 5.79 1.32 10.03
C VAL A 429 5.11 0.28 9.15
N SER A 430 4.24 -0.55 9.72
CA SER A 430 3.65 -1.66 8.97
C SER A 430 2.24 -2.03 9.39
N PHE A 431 1.52 -2.68 8.49
CA PHE A 431 0.30 -3.44 8.79
C PHE A 431 0.33 -4.77 8.02
N ILE A 432 -0.45 -5.73 8.48
CA ILE A 432 -0.62 -7.04 7.83
C ILE A 432 -2.11 -7.22 7.54
N CYS A 433 -2.48 -7.71 6.37
CA CYS A 433 -3.84 -8.08 6.03
C CYS A 433 -3.93 -9.50 5.45
N THR A 434 -5.08 -10.13 5.64
CA THR A 434 -5.39 -11.47 5.12
C THR A 434 -6.48 -11.36 4.06
N ILE A 435 -6.17 -11.74 2.83
CA ILE A 435 -7.14 -11.77 1.74
C ILE A 435 -7.33 -13.24 1.34
N ALA A 436 -8.44 -13.81 1.82
CA ALA A 436 -8.72 -15.24 1.72
C ALA A 436 -7.52 -16.09 2.18
N ASN A 437 -6.84 -16.74 1.23
CA ASN A 437 -5.76 -17.69 1.50
C ASN A 437 -4.36 -17.05 1.67
N TYR A 438 -4.17 -15.76 1.35
CA TYR A 438 -2.86 -15.09 1.43
C TYR A 438 -2.79 -14.06 2.55
N GLU A 439 -1.61 -13.92 3.14
CA GLU A 439 -1.26 -12.79 4.00
C GLU A 439 -0.22 -11.88 3.35
N TYR A 440 -0.46 -10.59 3.46
CA TYR A 440 0.42 -9.54 2.96
C TYR A 440 0.80 -8.59 4.09
N GLY A 441 2.10 -8.45 4.34
CA GLY A 441 2.65 -7.42 5.20
C GLY A 441 3.19 -6.27 4.39
N PHE A 442 2.67 -5.07 4.61
CA PHE A 442 3.10 -3.83 3.94
C PHE A 442 3.94 -3.00 4.89
N TYR A 443 5.17 -2.69 4.50
CA TYR A 443 6.17 -2.03 5.33
C TYR A 443 6.71 -0.78 4.65
N TRP A 444 6.79 0.31 5.42
CA TRP A 444 7.59 1.48 5.10
C TRP A 444 8.72 1.59 6.11
N HIS A 445 9.96 1.59 5.61
CA HIS A 445 11.16 1.73 6.43
C HIS A 445 11.84 3.08 6.18
N PHE A 446 12.18 3.79 7.26
CA PHE A 446 12.94 5.04 7.23
C PHE A 446 14.32 4.82 7.84
N TYR A 447 15.36 5.38 7.21
CA TYR A 447 16.74 5.15 7.62
C TYR A 447 17.48 6.44 7.99
N GLN A 448 18.52 6.30 8.81
CA GLN A 448 19.38 7.43 9.23
C GLN A 448 20.22 8.03 8.08
N ASP A 449 20.37 7.30 6.96
CA ASP A 449 21.02 7.81 5.74
C ASP A 449 20.04 8.61 4.85
N GLY A 450 18.78 8.79 5.28
CA GLY A 450 17.77 9.58 4.59
C GLY A 450 17.04 8.84 3.45
N LYS A 451 17.25 7.53 3.26
CA LYS A 451 16.44 6.73 2.34
C LYS A 451 15.12 6.26 2.97
N ILE A 452 14.14 6.00 2.10
CA ILE A 452 12.87 5.34 2.41
C ILE A 452 12.82 4.04 1.62
N GLU A 453 12.34 2.97 2.20
CA GLU A 453 12.11 1.69 1.54
C GLU A 453 10.66 1.26 1.70
N ALA A 454 10.06 0.83 0.60
CA ALA A 454 8.77 0.13 0.61
C ALA A 454 9.06 -1.36 0.46
N GLU A 455 8.51 -2.18 1.34
CA GLU A 455 8.66 -3.64 1.31
C GLU A 455 7.28 -4.28 1.48
N VAL A 456 7.01 -5.28 0.65
CA VAL A 456 5.87 -6.18 0.79
C VAL A 456 6.40 -7.58 1.07
N LYS A 457 5.82 -8.21 2.08
CA LYS A 457 6.06 -9.59 2.47
C LYS A 457 4.80 -10.39 2.14
N LEU A 458 4.93 -11.44 1.35
CA LEU A 458 3.83 -12.32 0.99
C LEU A 458 4.09 -13.74 1.50
N THR A 459 3.08 -14.30 2.17
CA THR A 459 3.07 -15.63 2.81
C THR A 459 1.64 -16.16 2.80
N GLY A 460 1.40 -17.27 3.50
CA GLY A 460 0.08 -17.89 3.58
C GLY A 460 -0.05 -19.15 2.77
N ILE A 461 -1.27 -19.49 2.39
CA ILE A 461 -1.60 -20.78 1.79
C ILE A 461 -1.74 -20.60 0.28
N LEU A 462 -1.14 -21.50 -0.51
CA LEU A 462 -1.31 -21.49 -1.96
C LEU A 462 -2.79 -21.65 -2.36
N SER A 463 -3.25 -20.86 -3.34
CA SER A 463 -4.52 -21.19 -4.00
C SER A 463 -4.32 -22.39 -4.91
N VAL A 464 -5.00 -23.49 -4.58
CA VAL A 464 -4.83 -24.80 -5.22
C VAL A 464 -6.02 -25.18 -6.10
N GLY A 465 -5.83 -26.19 -6.94
CA GLY A 465 -6.87 -26.87 -7.72
C GLY A 465 -6.68 -28.39 -7.67
N ALA A 466 -7.72 -29.13 -8.05
CA ALA A 466 -7.68 -30.59 -8.13
C ALA A 466 -7.40 -31.06 -9.57
N LEU A 467 -6.68 -32.18 -9.68
CA LEU A 467 -6.37 -32.86 -10.94
C LEU A 467 -7.02 -34.24 -10.98
N MET A 468 -7.45 -34.65 -12.17
CA MET A 468 -7.79 -36.06 -12.39
C MET A 468 -6.56 -36.94 -12.12
N PRO A 469 -6.74 -38.19 -11.67
CA PRO A 469 -5.62 -39.11 -11.51
C PRO A 469 -4.79 -39.23 -12.80
N GLY A 470 -3.49 -38.96 -12.71
CA GLY A 470 -2.55 -38.98 -13.85
C GLY A 470 -2.56 -37.73 -14.73
N GLU A 471 -3.46 -36.77 -14.49
CA GLU A 471 -3.44 -35.48 -15.18
C GLU A 471 -2.22 -34.66 -14.75
N GLN A 472 -1.64 -33.91 -15.69
CA GLN A 472 -0.60 -32.93 -15.45
C GLN A 472 -0.93 -31.67 -16.24
N ARG A 473 -0.73 -30.50 -15.62
CA ARG A 473 -0.94 -29.19 -16.26
C ARG A 473 0.38 -28.43 -16.28
N LYS A 474 0.76 -27.88 -17.43
CA LYS A 474 1.94 -27.00 -17.55
C LYS A 474 1.77 -25.64 -16.85
N TYR A 475 0.55 -25.34 -16.39
CA TYR A 475 0.15 -24.06 -15.82
C TYR A 475 0.31 -24.00 -14.29
N GLY A 476 1.03 -24.95 -13.70
CA GLY A 476 1.21 -25.02 -12.26
C GLY A 476 2.14 -26.16 -11.86
N THR A 477 2.34 -26.29 -10.56
CA THR A 477 3.16 -27.34 -9.96
C THR A 477 2.25 -28.31 -9.22
N THR A 478 2.39 -29.61 -9.51
CA THR A 478 1.75 -30.67 -8.72
C THR A 478 2.39 -30.69 -7.33
N ILE A 479 1.60 -30.41 -6.29
CA ILE A 479 2.06 -30.28 -4.89
C ILE A 479 1.94 -31.61 -4.15
N ALA A 480 0.81 -32.28 -4.35
CA ALA A 480 0.54 -33.62 -3.81
C ALA A 480 -0.23 -34.42 -4.88
N PRO A 481 -0.40 -35.75 -4.73
CA PRO A 481 -1.21 -36.52 -5.67
C PRO A 481 -2.59 -35.87 -5.88
N SER A 482 -2.95 -35.60 -7.13
CA SER A 482 -4.20 -34.91 -7.51
C SER A 482 -4.38 -33.47 -7.00
N LEU A 483 -3.37 -32.84 -6.40
CA LEU A 483 -3.40 -31.46 -5.93
C LEU A 483 -2.31 -30.65 -6.63
N TYR A 484 -2.66 -29.51 -7.22
CA TYR A 484 -1.67 -28.63 -7.86
C TYR A 484 -1.94 -27.16 -7.54
N ALA A 485 -0.89 -26.36 -7.61
CA ALA A 485 -0.95 -24.91 -7.44
C ALA A 485 -0.67 -24.24 -8.79
N PRO A 486 -1.63 -23.48 -9.35
CA PRO A 486 -1.40 -22.75 -10.60
C PRO A 486 -0.36 -21.64 -10.44
N VAL A 487 0.42 -21.40 -11.50
CA VAL A 487 1.30 -20.22 -11.57
C VAL A 487 0.47 -18.94 -11.55
N HIS A 488 0.98 -17.91 -10.92
CA HIS A 488 0.29 -16.62 -10.80
C HIS A 488 1.30 -15.49 -10.59
N GLN A 489 0.85 -14.25 -10.71
CA GLN A 489 1.67 -13.08 -10.41
C GLN A 489 1.00 -12.26 -9.31
N HIS A 490 1.81 -11.59 -8.48
CA HIS A 490 1.32 -10.59 -7.52
C HIS A 490 1.83 -9.23 -7.97
N PHE A 491 0.93 -8.29 -8.28
CA PHE A 491 1.28 -6.92 -8.62
C PHE A 491 0.82 -5.96 -7.52
N PHE A 492 1.69 -5.05 -7.13
CA PHE A 492 1.45 -4.02 -6.14
C PHE A 492 1.60 -2.66 -6.80
N VAL A 493 0.72 -1.72 -6.45
CA VAL A 493 0.79 -0.34 -6.93
C VAL A 493 0.96 0.59 -5.74
N THR A 494 2.04 1.36 -5.76
CA THR A 494 2.19 2.49 -4.85
C THR A 494 1.83 3.79 -5.53
N ARG A 495 1.17 4.67 -4.78
CA ARG A 495 0.97 6.07 -5.15
C ARG A 495 1.84 6.93 -4.25
N MET A 496 2.68 7.74 -4.87
CA MET A 496 3.61 8.63 -4.17
C MET A 496 3.41 10.06 -4.67
N ASP A 497 2.76 10.89 -3.86
CA ASP A 497 2.58 12.31 -4.14
C ASP A 497 3.85 13.04 -3.68
N MET A 498 4.77 13.26 -4.61
CA MET A 498 6.11 13.77 -4.30
C MET A 498 6.08 15.29 -4.08
N ALA A 499 6.93 15.77 -3.17
CA ALA A 499 6.98 17.18 -2.76
C ALA A 499 8.42 17.61 -2.42
N VAL A 500 9.42 17.12 -3.15
CA VAL A 500 10.84 17.30 -2.84
C VAL A 500 11.19 18.80 -2.77
N ASP A 501 11.52 19.29 -1.58
CA ASP A 501 11.82 20.69 -1.27
C ASP A 501 10.76 21.71 -1.75
N CYS A 502 9.55 21.27 -2.04
CA CYS A 502 8.45 22.17 -2.40
C CYS A 502 7.74 22.63 -1.14
N LYS A 503 7.72 23.95 -0.93
CA LYS A 503 6.86 24.54 0.09
C LYS A 503 5.39 24.45 -0.34
N PRO A 504 4.45 24.71 0.58
CA PRO A 504 3.04 24.83 0.23
C PRO A 504 2.79 25.74 -0.97
N ASN A 505 2.00 25.26 -1.93
CA ASN A 505 1.65 25.93 -3.19
C ASN A 505 2.80 26.12 -4.20
N GLU A 506 3.99 25.60 -3.91
CA GLU A 506 5.06 25.52 -4.91
C GLU A 506 4.91 24.25 -5.73
N ALA A 507 5.15 24.38 -7.03
CA ALA A 507 5.10 23.28 -7.98
C ALA A 507 6.40 23.33 -8.79
N TYR A 508 7.51 22.95 -8.17
CA TYR A 508 8.84 23.01 -8.78
C TYR A 508 9.46 21.63 -8.98
N ASN A 509 8.65 20.57 -8.85
CA ASN A 509 9.09 19.20 -9.08
C ASN A 509 8.93 18.82 -10.55
N GLN A 510 9.87 18.03 -11.04
CA GLN A 510 9.85 17.39 -12.35
C GLN A 510 10.52 16.02 -12.25
N VAL A 511 10.28 15.15 -13.24
CA VAL A 511 10.81 13.77 -13.25
C VAL A 511 11.83 13.57 -14.35
N VAL A 512 12.99 13.05 -13.98
CA VAL A 512 14.08 12.71 -14.89
C VAL A 512 14.28 11.21 -14.89
N GLU A 513 14.31 10.60 -16.06
CA GLU A 513 14.83 9.25 -16.22
C GLU A 513 16.34 9.29 -16.40
N VAL A 514 17.05 8.38 -15.75
CA VAL A 514 18.49 8.21 -15.91
C VAL A 514 18.78 6.79 -16.38
N ASN A 515 19.59 6.67 -17.44
CA ASN A 515 20.15 5.41 -17.93
C ASN A 515 21.68 5.48 -17.89
N VAL A 516 22.34 4.33 -17.72
CA VAL A 516 23.80 4.21 -17.80
C VAL A 516 24.17 3.56 -19.13
N ASN A 517 25.03 4.22 -19.90
CA ASN A 517 25.48 3.77 -21.22
C ASN A 517 27.00 3.59 -21.25
N ALA A 518 27.47 2.59 -21.99
CA ALA A 518 28.89 2.48 -22.32
C ALA A 518 29.27 3.52 -23.38
N GLU A 519 30.44 4.12 -23.22
CA GLU A 519 31.00 5.03 -24.24
C GLU A 519 31.54 4.22 -25.42
N CYS A 520 31.38 4.73 -26.64
CA CYS A 520 31.88 4.08 -27.85
C CYS A 520 33.41 3.95 -27.85
N ALA A 521 33.94 2.95 -28.53
CA ALA A 521 35.38 2.81 -28.75
C ALA A 521 35.94 3.99 -29.56
N GLY A 522 37.10 4.51 -29.18
CA GLY A 522 37.74 5.60 -29.93
C GLY A 522 38.89 6.26 -29.19
N PRO A 523 39.45 7.36 -29.74
CA PRO A 523 40.58 8.08 -29.15
C PRO A 523 40.31 8.59 -27.72
N ASN A 524 39.05 8.91 -27.39
CA ASN A 524 38.64 9.38 -26.06
C ASN A 524 38.27 8.25 -25.09
N ASN A 525 38.26 6.99 -25.55
CA ASN A 525 37.97 5.79 -24.75
C ASN A 525 38.86 4.63 -25.23
N MET A 526 40.18 4.86 -25.31
CA MET A 526 41.15 3.91 -25.89
C MET A 526 41.16 2.53 -25.20
N HIS A 527 40.70 2.47 -23.96
CA HIS A 527 40.66 1.25 -23.15
C HIS A 527 39.26 0.61 -23.10
N ASN A 528 38.27 1.17 -23.80
CA ASN A 528 36.89 0.65 -23.91
C ASN A 528 36.19 0.39 -22.57
N ASN A 529 36.58 1.11 -21.51
CA ASN A 529 36.08 0.91 -20.15
C ASN A 529 35.19 2.07 -19.66
N ALA A 530 35.09 3.17 -20.42
CA ALA A 530 34.29 4.32 -20.04
C ALA A 530 32.78 4.05 -20.19
N PHE A 531 32.00 4.60 -19.26
CA PHE A 531 30.54 4.62 -19.25
C PHE A 531 30.07 5.90 -18.56
N TYR A 532 28.83 6.32 -18.83
CA TYR A 532 28.27 7.57 -18.31
C TYR A 532 26.78 7.44 -18.03
N ALA A 533 26.26 8.36 -17.21
CA ALA A 533 24.82 8.50 -17.00
C ALA A 533 24.25 9.48 -18.03
N GLU A 534 23.10 9.15 -18.59
CA GLU A 534 22.33 9.99 -19.51
C GLU A 534 20.98 10.32 -18.88
N GLU A 535 20.67 11.61 -18.80
CA GLU A 535 19.39 12.11 -18.29
C GLU A 535 18.39 12.38 -19.41
N LYS A 536 17.14 11.98 -19.20
CA LYS A 536 16.00 12.33 -20.04
C LYS A 536 14.89 12.91 -19.18
N LEU A 537 14.60 14.19 -19.36
CA LEU A 537 13.43 14.82 -18.74
C LEU A 537 12.14 14.22 -19.31
N LEU A 538 11.26 13.78 -18.42
CA LEU A 538 9.91 13.32 -18.75
C LEU A 538 8.96 14.52 -18.65
N LYS A 539 8.59 15.07 -19.81
CA LYS A 539 7.86 16.34 -19.94
C LYS A 539 6.34 16.21 -19.89
N SER A 540 5.80 15.03 -20.19
CA SER A 540 4.36 14.79 -20.26
C SER A 540 3.98 13.39 -19.77
N GLU A 541 2.70 13.22 -19.41
CA GLU A 541 2.17 11.96 -18.87
C GLU A 541 2.33 10.78 -19.84
N LEU A 542 2.12 10.97 -21.14
CA LEU A 542 2.33 9.90 -22.14
C LEU A 542 3.80 9.52 -22.28
N GLN A 543 4.72 10.49 -22.15
CA GLN A 543 6.15 10.22 -22.18
C GLN A 543 6.61 9.45 -20.93
N ALA A 544 5.90 9.62 -19.82
CA ALA A 544 6.25 9.10 -18.51
C ALA A 544 5.66 7.72 -18.17
N MET A 545 5.17 7.01 -19.18
CA MET A 545 4.88 5.57 -19.14
C MET A 545 6.19 4.80 -19.39
N ARG A 546 6.84 4.32 -18.33
CA ARG A 546 8.21 3.78 -18.39
C ARG A 546 8.31 2.40 -17.77
N ASP A 547 9.17 1.58 -18.36
CA ASP A 547 9.51 0.25 -17.83
C ASP A 547 10.89 0.25 -17.20
N CYS A 548 11.08 -0.65 -16.22
CA CYS A 548 12.40 -0.92 -15.66
C CYS A 548 13.32 -1.46 -16.75
N HIS A 549 14.61 -1.11 -16.70
CA HIS A 549 15.62 -1.60 -17.64
C HIS A 549 16.92 -1.92 -16.88
N PRO A 550 17.04 -3.13 -16.29
CA PRO A 550 18.17 -3.48 -15.43
C PRO A 550 19.54 -3.39 -16.12
N SER A 551 19.61 -3.69 -17.43
CA SER A 551 20.85 -3.61 -18.22
C SER A 551 21.43 -2.21 -18.37
N SER A 552 20.64 -1.15 -18.16
CA SER A 552 21.09 0.25 -18.17
C SER A 552 20.99 0.88 -16.77
N ALA A 553 20.76 0.06 -15.73
CA ALA A 553 20.52 0.53 -14.36
C ALA A 553 19.48 1.67 -14.28
N ARG A 554 18.43 1.59 -15.11
CA ARG A 554 17.43 2.66 -15.23
C ARG A 554 16.78 2.98 -13.89
N HIS A 555 16.66 4.27 -13.62
CA HIS A 555 15.98 4.80 -12.44
C HIS A 555 15.39 6.19 -12.74
N TRP A 556 14.56 6.68 -11.82
CA TRP A 556 13.88 7.96 -12.00
C TRP A 556 14.10 8.88 -10.81
N ILE A 557 14.30 10.16 -11.06
CA ILE A 557 14.59 11.19 -10.06
C ILE A 557 13.47 12.22 -10.10
N VAL A 558 12.84 12.45 -8.95
CA VAL A 558 12.03 13.65 -8.73
C VAL A 558 12.94 14.73 -8.18
N ARG A 559 13.13 15.80 -8.95
CA ARG A 559 14.02 16.91 -8.59
C ARG A 559 13.29 18.23 -8.46
N ASN A 560 13.77 19.09 -7.58
CA ASN A 560 13.31 20.46 -7.42
C ASN A 560 14.14 21.41 -8.30
N THR A 561 13.48 22.22 -9.13
CA THR A 561 14.17 23.10 -10.10
C THR A 561 14.64 24.44 -9.53
N ARG A 562 14.40 24.70 -8.24
CA ARG A 562 14.74 25.98 -7.57
C ARG A 562 15.69 25.80 -6.39
N THR A 563 15.56 24.69 -5.67
CA THR A 563 16.39 24.40 -4.50
C THR A 563 17.62 23.60 -4.92
N VAL A 564 18.80 24.17 -4.63
CA VAL A 564 20.09 23.55 -4.95
C VAL A 564 20.87 23.09 -3.71
N ASN A 565 21.76 22.13 -3.92
CA ASN A 565 22.74 21.68 -2.94
C ASN A 565 24.02 22.54 -3.00
N ARG A 566 25.01 22.23 -2.15
CA ARG A 566 26.28 22.98 -2.07
C ARG A 566 27.12 22.98 -3.34
N THR A 567 26.83 22.11 -4.31
CA THR A 567 27.49 22.09 -5.63
C THR A 567 26.68 22.81 -6.70
N GLY A 568 25.59 23.49 -6.32
CA GLY A 568 24.72 24.24 -7.22
C GLY A 568 23.76 23.38 -8.03
N GLN A 569 23.60 22.10 -7.68
CA GLN A 569 22.74 21.17 -8.40
C GLN A 569 21.35 21.06 -7.79
N PRO A 570 20.30 20.85 -8.60
CA PRO A 570 18.96 20.52 -8.14
C PRO A 570 18.95 19.41 -7.07
N THR A 571 18.20 19.65 -6.01
CA THR A 571 17.92 18.64 -4.99
C THR A 571 16.92 17.60 -5.53
N GLY A 572 17.05 16.34 -5.12
CA GLY A 572 16.21 15.26 -5.67
C GLY A 572 16.16 14.00 -4.83
N TYR A 573 15.08 13.23 -5.03
CA TYR A 573 14.89 11.86 -4.55
C TYR A 573 14.73 10.90 -5.75
N LYS A 574 15.49 9.81 -5.72
CA LYS A 574 15.58 8.78 -6.74
C LYS A 574 14.74 7.57 -6.36
N LEU A 575 13.80 7.19 -7.22
CA LEU A 575 13.13 5.89 -7.23
C LEU A 575 14.08 4.84 -7.82
N ILE A 576 14.47 3.87 -6.99
CA ILE A 576 15.30 2.72 -7.37
C ILE A 576 14.41 1.49 -7.45
N PRO A 577 14.22 0.93 -8.66
CA PRO A 577 13.50 -0.33 -8.82
C PRO A 577 14.12 -1.47 -8.02
N GLY A 578 13.29 -2.29 -7.39
CA GLY A 578 13.68 -3.63 -6.94
C GLY A 578 13.50 -4.68 -8.02
N SER A 579 13.45 -5.96 -7.61
CA SER A 579 13.06 -7.06 -8.51
C SER A 579 11.66 -6.81 -9.07
N ASN A 580 11.44 -7.18 -10.33
CA ASN A 580 10.23 -6.79 -11.03
C ASN A 580 9.85 -7.69 -12.20
N CYS A 581 8.58 -7.66 -12.57
CA CYS A 581 8.05 -8.25 -13.80
C CYS A 581 6.91 -7.40 -14.37
N LEU A 582 6.60 -7.60 -15.65
CA LEU A 582 5.35 -7.16 -16.27
C LEU A 582 4.37 -8.35 -16.37
N PRO A 583 3.07 -8.11 -16.62
CA PRO A 583 2.09 -9.17 -16.83
C PRO A 583 2.51 -10.15 -17.92
N LEU A 584 2.57 -11.44 -17.57
CA LEU A 584 2.77 -12.55 -18.50
C LEU A 584 1.43 -12.98 -19.10
N ALA A 585 0.70 -12.01 -19.66
CA ALA A 585 -0.60 -12.19 -20.28
C ALA A 585 -0.60 -11.61 -21.71
N LEU A 586 -1.48 -12.11 -22.56
CA LEU A 586 -1.68 -11.53 -23.88
C LEU A 586 -2.33 -10.14 -23.77
N PRO A 587 -2.07 -9.21 -24.71
CA PRO A 587 -2.57 -7.83 -24.63
C PRO A 587 -4.09 -7.69 -24.47
N GLU A 588 -4.85 -8.64 -25.01
CA GLU A 588 -6.33 -8.68 -24.98
C GLU A 588 -6.91 -9.47 -23.79
N ALA A 589 -6.07 -9.83 -22.80
CA ALA A 589 -6.55 -10.50 -21.59
C ALA A 589 -7.61 -9.63 -20.89
N LYS A 590 -8.74 -10.24 -20.54
CA LYS A 590 -9.93 -9.53 -20.02
C LYS A 590 -9.62 -8.71 -18.76
N PHE A 591 -8.78 -9.22 -17.86
CA PHE A 591 -8.40 -8.49 -16.65
C PHE A 591 -7.59 -7.22 -16.94
N LEU A 592 -6.79 -7.19 -18.01
CA LEU A 592 -6.01 -5.99 -18.42
C LEU A 592 -6.89 -4.83 -18.88
N ARG A 593 -8.18 -5.08 -19.16
CA ARG A 593 -9.14 -4.00 -19.40
C ARG A 593 -9.36 -3.16 -18.14
N ARG A 594 -9.44 -3.80 -16.97
CA ARG A 594 -9.57 -3.15 -15.66
C ARG A 594 -8.20 -2.80 -15.07
N ALA A 595 -7.20 -3.63 -15.32
CA ALA A 595 -5.82 -3.50 -14.83
C ALA A 595 -4.86 -2.87 -15.84
N GLY A 596 -5.31 -1.86 -16.61
CA GLY A 596 -4.50 -1.25 -17.67
C GLY A 596 -3.19 -0.63 -17.17
N PHE A 597 -3.15 -0.24 -15.90
CA PHE A 597 -1.97 0.27 -15.22
C PHE A 597 -0.83 -0.75 -15.08
N LEU A 598 -1.11 -2.06 -15.21
CA LEU A 598 -0.05 -3.07 -15.13
C LEU A 598 0.87 -3.11 -16.36
N LYS A 599 0.55 -2.38 -17.42
CA LYS A 599 1.32 -2.40 -18.67
C LYS A 599 2.70 -1.76 -18.57
N HIS A 600 2.94 -0.94 -17.55
CA HIS A 600 4.23 -0.31 -17.30
C HIS A 600 4.58 -0.30 -15.82
N ASN A 601 5.89 -0.28 -15.51
CA ASN A 601 6.35 -0.23 -14.12
C ASN A 601 6.22 1.16 -13.49
N LEU A 602 6.38 2.23 -14.26
CA LEU A 602 6.23 3.59 -13.78
C LEU A 602 5.23 4.33 -14.66
N TRP A 603 4.33 5.05 -13.99
CA TRP A 603 3.52 6.10 -14.57
C TRP A 603 3.72 7.37 -13.75
N VAL A 604 3.65 8.51 -14.41
CA VAL A 604 3.72 9.82 -13.75
C VAL A 604 2.54 10.66 -14.21
N THR A 605 1.81 11.22 -13.26
CA THR A 605 0.72 12.16 -13.53
C THR A 605 0.96 13.50 -12.86
N SER A 606 0.36 14.54 -13.43
CA SER A 606 0.16 15.79 -12.70
C SER A 606 -0.93 15.57 -11.65
N TYR A 607 -0.72 16.08 -10.44
CA TYR A 607 -1.63 15.84 -9.32
C TYR A 607 -3.06 16.34 -9.58
N LYS A 608 -4.01 15.49 -9.23
CA LYS A 608 -5.43 15.79 -9.06
C LYS A 608 -5.93 15.14 -7.78
N ASN A 609 -6.83 15.82 -7.07
CA ASN A 609 -7.34 15.32 -5.78
C ASN A 609 -8.24 14.08 -5.95
N ASP A 610 -8.98 14.00 -7.07
CA ASP A 610 -9.94 12.93 -7.36
C ASP A 610 -9.33 11.71 -8.09
N GLU A 611 -8.06 11.77 -8.50
CA GLU A 611 -7.35 10.66 -9.15
C GLU A 611 -6.70 9.76 -8.09
N MET A 612 -7.50 8.91 -7.41
CA MET A 612 -7.05 8.09 -6.26
C MET A 612 -6.54 6.69 -6.59
N TYR A 613 -7.33 5.91 -7.34
CA TYR A 613 -7.10 4.47 -7.51
C TYR A 613 -6.82 4.11 -8.97
N PRO A 614 -5.72 3.37 -9.26
CA PRO A 614 -5.25 3.15 -10.62
C PRO A 614 -6.22 2.30 -11.47
N GLY A 615 -7.02 1.43 -10.86
CA GLY A 615 -8.10 0.65 -11.49
C GLY A 615 -9.46 1.35 -11.55
N GLY A 616 -9.54 2.61 -11.09
CA GLY A 616 -10.80 3.30 -10.84
C GLY A 616 -11.37 3.01 -9.44
N GLU A 617 -12.42 3.75 -9.06
CA GLU A 617 -13.02 3.68 -7.73
C GLU A 617 -13.67 2.31 -7.43
N PHE A 618 -14.29 1.71 -8.45
CA PHE A 618 -15.11 0.50 -8.36
C PHE A 618 -14.64 -0.54 -9.38
N PRO A 619 -13.57 -1.31 -9.12
CA PRO A 619 -13.09 -2.32 -10.06
C PRO A 619 -13.96 -3.59 -10.09
N ASN A 620 -14.73 -3.87 -9.03
CA ASN A 620 -15.61 -5.03 -8.96
C ASN A 620 -16.71 -4.96 -10.03
N GLN A 621 -16.87 -6.03 -10.82
CA GLN A 621 -17.83 -6.12 -11.92
C GLN A 621 -17.81 -4.95 -12.92
N ASN A 622 -16.69 -4.23 -13.05
CA ASN A 622 -16.70 -2.96 -13.76
C ASN A 622 -16.82 -3.11 -15.30
N PRO A 623 -17.94 -2.70 -15.93
CA PRO A 623 -18.08 -2.66 -17.39
C PRO A 623 -17.42 -1.43 -18.02
N ARG A 624 -17.21 -0.38 -17.22
CA ARG A 624 -16.91 0.96 -17.71
C ARG A 624 -15.54 0.97 -18.36
N ILE A 625 -15.44 1.78 -19.40
CA ILE A 625 -14.19 2.06 -20.11
C ILE A 625 -13.73 3.45 -19.74
N ASN A 626 -12.45 3.73 -19.97
CA ASN A 626 -11.85 5.04 -19.70
C ASN A 626 -11.85 5.44 -18.22
N GLU A 627 -11.54 4.49 -17.34
CA GLU A 627 -11.34 4.75 -15.91
C GLU A 627 -9.88 4.54 -15.51
N GLY A 628 -9.51 5.13 -14.37
CA GLY A 628 -8.21 4.90 -13.74
C GLY A 628 -7.00 5.45 -14.51
N LEU A 629 -5.83 5.02 -14.07
CA LEU A 629 -4.53 5.59 -14.44
C LEU A 629 -4.23 5.52 -15.93
N ALA A 630 -4.54 4.39 -16.58
CA ALA A 630 -4.35 4.21 -18.02
C ALA A 630 -5.21 5.17 -18.87
N THR A 631 -6.21 5.80 -18.27
CA THR A 631 -7.03 6.82 -18.92
C THR A 631 -6.54 8.22 -18.57
N TRP A 632 -6.22 8.48 -17.30
CA TRP A 632 -5.77 9.81 -16.86
C TRP A 632 -4.56 10.31 -17.65
N VAL A 633 -3.58 9.44 -17.89
CA VAL A 633 -2.37 9.80 -18.67
C VAL A 633 -2.64 10.20 -20.12
N LYS A 634 -3.80 9.85 -20.69
CA LYS A 634 -4.19 10.26 -22.05
C LYS A 634 -4.49 11.76 -22.15
N GLN A 635 -4.68 12.44 -21.02
CA GLN A 635 -4.78 13.90 -20.98
C GLN A 635 -3.43 14.57 -21.33
N ASP A 636 -2.33 13.81 -21.25
CA ASP A 636 -0.96 14.22 -21.60
C ASP A 636 -0.55 15.54 -20.96
N ARG A 637 -0.90 15.73 -19.68
CA ARG A 637 -0.61 16.97 -18.96
C ARG A 637 0.90 17.16 -18.83
N SER A 638 1.33 18.42 -18.73
CA SER A 638 2.74 18.72 -18.51
C SER A 638 3.20 18.23 -17.13
N LEU A 639 4.42 17.69 -17.10
CA LEU A 639 5.14 17.23 -15.91
C LEU A 639 6.34 18.12 -15.56
N GLU A 640 6.51 19.23 -16.27
CA GLU A 640 7.57 20.22 -15.99
C GLU A 640 7.08 21.19 -14.92
N GLU A 641 7.82 21.29 -13.81
CA GLU A 641 7.50 22.22 -12.71
C GLU A 641 6.04 22.16 -12.28
N THR A 642 5.63 20.97 -11.82
CA THR A 642 4.26 20.72 -11.37
C THR A 642 4.23 19.91 -10.07
N ASN A 643 3.02 19.67 -9.55
CA ASN A 643 2.80 18.72 -8.48
C ASN A 643 2.80 17.30 -9.09
N ILE A 644 3.80 16.49 -8.75
CA ILE A 644 4.03 15.19 -9.35
C ILE A 644 3.44 14.07 -8.50
N VAL A 645 2.77 13.12 -9.15
CA VAL A 645 2.39 11.83 -8.56
C VAL A 645 3.11 10.72 -9.32
N LEU A 646 3.89 9.91 -8.60
CA LEU A 646 4.46 8.68 -9.14
C LEU A 646 3.51 7.51 -8.82
N TRP A 647 3.22 6.71 -9.83
CA TRP A 647 2.52 5.44 -9.68
C TRP A 647 3.50 4.33 -10.04
N TYR A 648 4.01 3.64 -9.03
CA TYR A 648 4.99 2.58 -9.23
C TYR A 648 4.34 1.22 -9.08
N VAL A 649 4.33 0.48 -10.19
CA VAL A 649 3.81 -0.87 -10.33
C VAL A 649 4.97 -1.84 -10.30
N PHE A 650 4.93 -2.76 -9.35
CA PHE A 650 5.93 -3.81 -9.25
C PHE A 650 5.28 -5.15 -8.93
N GLY A 651 5.90 -6.22 -9.40
CA GLY A 651 5.34 -7.54 -9.18
C GLY A 651 6.35 -8.67 -9.18
N VAL A 652 5.89 -9.79 -8.63
CA VAL A 652 6.61 -11.07 -8.61
C VAL A 652 5.82 -12.11 -9.41
N THR A 653 6.55 -12.94 -10.16
CA THR A 653 5.98 -14.14 -10.77
C THR A 653 6.20 -15.31 -9.84
N HIS A 654 5.12 -15.86 -9.31
CA HIS A 654 5.15 -17.02 -8.43
C HIS A 654 4.95 -18.29 -9.26
N VAL A 655 6.03 -19.08 -9.34
CA VAL A 655 5.98 -20.48 -9.79
C VAL A 655 5.99 -21.34 -8.53
N PRO A 656 4.83 -21.87 -8.09
CA PRO A 656 4.73 -22.56 -6.80
C PRO A 656 5.68 -23.75 -6.71
N ARG A 657 6.18 -24.01 -5.51
CA ARG A 657 7.08 -25.13 -5.21
C ARG A 657 6.48 -26.01 -4.10
N LEU A 658 7.06 -27.18 -3.90
CA LEU A 658 6.64 -28.08 -2.81
C LEU A 658 6.88 -27.44 -1.44
N GLU A 659 7.96 -26.66 -1.31
CA GLU A 659 8.35 -25.96 -0.09
C GLU A 659 7.40 -24.82 0.29
N ASP A 660 6.48 -24.44 -0.61
CA ASP A 660 5.46 -23.44 -0.35
C ASP A 660 4.19 -24.07 0.27
N TRP A 661 4.18 -25.39 0.50
CA TRP A 661 3.08 -26.17 1.08
C TRP A 661 3.48 -26.80 2.43
N PRO A 662 2.60 -26.80 3.46
CA PRO A 662 1.20 -26.33 3.50
C PRO A 662 1.03 -24.82 3.70
N VAL A 663 2.10 -24.12 4.07
CA VAL A 663 2.15 -22.68 4.27
C VAL A 663 3.46 -22.18 3.68
N MET A 664 3.37 -21.14 2.87
CA MET A 664 4.47 -20.56 2.11
C MET A 664 5.41 -19.77 3.02
N PRO A 665 6.72 -20.05 3.04
CA PRO A 665 7.71 -19.15 3.65
C PRO A 665 7.67 -17.76 2.99
N VAL A 666 7.94 -16.72 3.77
CA VAL A 666 7.83 -15.33 3.29
C VAL A 666 8.71 -15.08 2.06
N GLU A 667 8.10 -14.54 1.00
CA GLU A 667 8.78 -13.93 -0.15
C GLU A 667 8.75 -12.40 -0.01
N HIS A 668 9.82 -11.72 -0.41
CA HIS A 668 10.01 -10.29 -0.24
C HIS A 668 10.08 -9.57 -1.59
N ILE A 669 9.37 -8.45 -1.73
CA ILE A 669 9.47 -7.57 -2.89
C ILE A 669 9.32 -6.11 -2.47
N GLY A 670 9.94 -5.18 -3.19
CA GLY A 670 9.89 -3.76 -2.81
C GLY A 670 10.73 -2.86 -3.68
N PHE A 671 10.90 -1.62 -3.23
CA PHE A 671 11.74 -0.60 -3.89
C PHE A 671 12.26 0.41 -2.87
N MET A 672 13.17 1.29 -3.32
CA MET A 672 13.74 2.33 -2.47
C MET A 672 13.57 3.72 -3.08
N LEU A 673 13.27 4.71 -2.25
CA LEU A 673 13.49 6.13 -2.52
C LEU A 673 14.81 6.54 -1.85
N LYS A 674 15.84 6.83 -2.64
CA LYS A 674 17.15 7.24 -2.15
C LYS A 674 17.47 8.68 -2.50
N ILE A 675 18.39 9.28 -1.76
CA ILE A 675 19.00 10.55 -2.17
C ILE A 675 19.87 10.28 -3.41
N VAL A 676 19.85 11.22 -4.35
CA VAL A 676 20.72 11.14 -5.54
C VAL A 676 22.18 11.25 -5.13
N PHE A 677 23.05 10.51 -5.82
CA PHE A 677 24.49 10.74 -5.85
C PHE A 677 24.96 10.52 -7.28
N LEU A 678 25.48 11.59 -7.88
CA LEU A 678 26.08 11.70 -9.23
C LEU A 678 25.12 11.64 -10.44
N SER A 679 25.29 12.63 -11.31
CA SER A 679 25.00 12.57 -12.75
C SER A 679 26.16 13.20 -13.54
N TYR A 680 26.40 12.69 -14.76
CA TYR A 680 27.25 13.31 -15.76
C TYR A 680 26.33 13.98 -16.77
N ILE A 681 26.57 15.26 -17.07
CA ILE A 681 25.88 15.94 -18.18
C ILE A 681 26.87 16.05 -19.33
N ALA A 682 26.57 15.41 -20.45
CA ALA A 682 27.32 15.65 -21.68
C ALA A 682 27.09 17.10 -22.12
N PRO A 683 28.14 17.90 -22.39
CA PRO A 683 27.96 19.27 -22.84
C PRO A 683 27.37 19.31 -24.26
N ASP A 684 26.25 20.02 -24.44
CA ASP A 684 25.57 20.21 -25.72
C ASP A 684 26.32 21.11 -26.73
N ASN A 685 27.54 21.57 -26.46
CA ASN A 685 28.32 22.36 -27.42
C ASN A 685 29.84 22.20 -27.22
N ILE A 686 30.52 21.63 -28.23
CA ILE A 686 31.97 21.72 -28.37
C ILE A 686 32.29 23.14 -28.87
N THR A 687 32.73 24.03 -27.99
CA THR A 687 33.34 25.30 -28.42
C THR A 687 34.79 25.06 -28.83
N THR A 688 35.06 25.06 -30.14
CA THR A 688 36.43 25.08 -30.66
C THR A 688 37.07 26.45 -30.40
N LEU A 689 38.13 26.50 -29.59
CA LEU A 689 39.04 27.64 -29.55
C LEU A 689 40.05 27.52 -30.71
N ASN A 690 40.41 28.67 -31.31
CA ASN A 690 41.15 28.85 -32.57
C ASN A 690 42.56 28.22 -32.67
N ASN A 691 42.97 27.31 -31.78
CA ASN A 691 44.31 26.68 -31.79
C ASN A 691 44.27 25.14 -31.77
N GLY A 692 43.21 24.50 -32.26
CA GLY A 692 43.17 23.03 -32.41
C GLY A 692 43.20 22.24 -31.10
N THR A 693 42.94 22.91 -29.96
CA THR A 693 42.80 22.28 -28.65
C THR A 693 41.31 22.06 -28.38
N HIS A 694 40.86 20.80 -28.36
CA HIS A 694 39.52 20.45 -27.91
C HIS A 694 39.51 20.38 -26.37
N ILE A 695 38.90 21.35 -25.71
CA ILE A 695 38.61 21.26 -24.27
C ILE A 695 37.26 20.54 -24.15
N VAL A 696 37.29 19.25 -23.80
CA VAL A 696 36.09 18.54 -23.33
C VAL A 696 35.89 18.95 -21.88
N LEU A 697 34.95 19.86 -21.64
CA LEU A 697 34.58 20.25 -20.28
C LEU A 697 33.76 19.10 -19.66
N VAL A 698 34.45 18.20 -18.95
CA VAL A 698 33.83 17.11 -18.19
C VAL A 698 33.32 17.71 -16.88
N ILE A 699 32.01 18.01 -16.79
CA ILE A 699 31.40 18.40 -15.52
C ILE A 699 30.74 17.17 -14.90
N LEU A 700 31.42 16.57 -13.92
CA LEU A 700 30.78 15.63 -13.00
C LEU A 700 29.97 16.44 -12.00
N GLN A 701 28.65 16.25 -11.97
CA GLN A 701 27.74 17.03 -11.13
C GLN A 701 27.11 16.13 -10.07
N PRO A 702 27.37 16.36 -8.78
CA PRO A 702 26.68 15.63 -7.74
C PRO A 702 25.29 16.25 -7.55
N ASP A 703 24.27 15.54 -7.99
CA ASP A 703 22.91 15.73 -7.51
C ASP A 703 22.79 15.15 -6.11
N GLY A 704 22.15 15.86 -5.19
CA GLY A 704 22.01 15.42 -3.81
C GLY A 704 21.00 16.27 -3.07
N PHE A 705 20.12 15.65 -2.31
CA PHE A 705 19.19 16.35 -1.42
C PHE A 705 19.95 17.02 -0.28
N PHE A 706 20.82 16.28 0.41
CA PHE A 706 21.69 16.82 1.45
C PHE A 706 22.98 17.38 0.87
N ASP A 707 23.58 18.34 1.57
CA ASP A 707 24.92 18.78 1.21
C ASP A 707 25.91 17.63 1.42
N CYS A 708 25.75 16.89 2.50
CA CYS A 708 26.71 15.95 3.09
C CYS A 708 26.00 14.63 3.43
N SER A 709 26.76 13.57 3.76
CA SER A 709 26.13 12.37 4.33
C SER A 709 25.31 12.79 5.56
N PRO A 710 23.98 12.56 5.58
CA PRO A 710 23.12 12.97 6.70
C PRO A 710 23.30 12.10 7.96
N ALA A 711 24.15 11.07 7.85
CA ALA A 711 24.48 10.09 8.87
C ALA A 711 25.85 10.33 9.53
N ILE A 712 26.55 11.43 9.21
CA ILE A 712 27.89 11.71 9.73
C ILE A 712 27.88 12.02 11.23
N ASP A 713 26.77 12.56 11.74
CA ASP A 713 26.56 12.93 13.15
C ASP A 713 25.91 11.82 13.98
N VAL A 714 25.65 10.65 13.39
CA VAL A 714 25.25 9.47 14.15
C VAL A 714 26.42 9.09 15.08
N PRO A 715 26.18 8.86 16.39
CA PRO A 715 27.25 8.58 17.35
C PRO A 715 27.86 7.19 17.14
N LEU A 716 29.06 6.99 17.72
CA LEU A 716 29.83 5.74 17.61
C LEU A 716 29.01 4.52 18.05
N GLY A 717 29.18 3.40 17.34
CA GLY A 717 28.49 2.15 17.66
C GLY A 717 28.81 1.56 19.04
N SER A 718 29.87 2.02 19.71
CA SER A 718 30.28 1.58 21.06
C SER A 718 29.29 1.94 22.17
N GLU A 719 28.34 2.84 21.90
CA GLU A 719 27.26 3.21 22.84
C GLU A 719 25.99 2.33 22.67
N VAL A 720 25.98 1.42 21.70
CA VAL A 720 24.91 0.44 21.51
C VAL A 720 25.21 -0.80 22.36
N HIS A 721 24.80 -0.77 23.63
CA HIS A 721 25.01 -1.87 24.56
C HIS A 721 24.12 -3.09 24.23
N THR A 722 24.71 -4.22 23.84
CA THR A 722 24.08 -5.53 24.00
C THR A 722 24.38 -6.05 25.42
N LYS A 723 23.34 -6.39 26.18
CA LYS A 723 23.51 -7.06 27.48
C LYS A 723 24.03 -8.48 27.19
N ASN A 724 25.33 -8.68 27.44
CA ASN A 724 26.07 -9.95 27.53
C ASN A 724 26.92 -10.35 26.32
N GLY A 725 28.24 -10.39 26.54
CA GLY A 725 29.11 -11.51 26.18
C GLY A 725 29.56 -11.61 24.73
N TRP A 726 30.81 -11.23 24.46
CA TRP A 726 31.57 -11.79 23.35
C TRP A 726 31.70 -13.30 23.57
N ILE A 727 31.22 -14.11 22.63
CA ILE A 727 31.52 -15.55 22.57
C ILE A 727 32.63 -15.70 21.53
N ASN A 728 33.87 -15.85 21.99
CA ASN A 728 34.96 -16.30 21.12
C ASN A 728 34.79 -17.82 20.93
N TYR A 729 34.59 -18.26 19.69
CA TYR A 729 34.77 -19.66 19.31
C TYR A 729 36.25 -19.96 19.09
#